data_AF-A0A6C7E4E1-F1
#
_entry.id   AF-A0A6C7E4E1-F1
#
_cell.length_a   1.000
_cell.length_b   1.000
_cell.length_c   1.000
_cell.angle_alpha   90.00
_cell.angle_beta   90.00
_cell.angle_gamma   90.00
#
_symmetry.space_group_name_H-M   'P 1'
#
loop_
_entity.id
_entity.type
_entity.pdbx_description
1 polymer ?
#
loop_
_entity_poly.entity_id
_entity_poly.type
_entity_poly.pdbx_seq_one_letter_code
_entity_poly.pdbx_strand_id
1 'polypeptide(L)'
;MGFDAPRNQRWDGCNMIVMKLSSSMTRRTGIPDVRRAGEAGVAGALALLAMVGTMSVVPQATHAANVGGSVLEVSVGGRGDVPVDAEAAVLNIASARAVADGHVVAWPCGSDRPTAASLNYRAGEPISNSTTVRLGDDGEVCLWSSSTTDLIVDVNAAFPGSSDLVSFSPFRLTDTREGAANVGGSVLEVSVGGRGDVPVDAEAAVLNIASARAVADGHVVAWPCGSDRPTAASLNYRAGEPISNSTTVRLGDDGEVCLWSSSTTDLIVDVNAAFPGSSDLVSFSPFRLTDTREGAANVGGSVLEVSVGGRGDVPVDAEAAVLNIASARAVADGHVVAWPCGSDRPTAASLNYRAGEPISNSTTVRLGDDGEVCLWSSSTTDLIVDVNAAFPGSSDLVSFSPFRLTDTRDDPDPDPEPDPDPDPDPDPDPEPDPVGRFETLPVGATLPNGEWCAERVRPTAEVRAVNQGANATRGSTPNSDHPRVDGDFVGTTDEILQWVACKWGVDEDLVRAQTAIESWWKQDAGGDLTSDQSACHPSLRTASGQCPESIGLLQVRYLYHASAFVDENAIRSSAYNADYAYAVWRACFEGDLTWLNDVERGATYGAGDVMGCMGVWFAGRWYTTPAVEYIGRVQSYLDQRVWETSAFING
;
A
#
# COMPACT_ATOMS: atom_id res chain seq x y z
N MET A 1 62.30 -2.06 -6.63
CA MET A 1 63.37 -1.27 -5.99
C MET A 1 63.55 -0.01 -6.83
N GLY A 2 63.41 1.23 -6.37
CA GLY A 2 63.11 1.81 -5.07
C GLY A 2 62.80 3.30 -5.32
N PHE A 3 62.11 3.89 -4.35
CA PHE A 3 61.63 5.27 -4.25
C PHE A 3 62.67 6.36 -4.57
N ASP A 4 62.23 7.49 -5.13
CA ASP A 4 62.13 8.76 -4.36
C ASP A 4 61.57 9.92 -5.20
N ALA A 5 60.62 10.66 -4.61
CA ALA A 5 60.26 12.02 -5.00
C ALA A 5 61.22 13.00 -4.29
N PRO A 6 61.43 14.24 -4.79
CA PRO A 6 60.61 15.34 -4.25
C PRO A 6 60.41 16.59 -5.13
N ARG A 7 59.29 17.28 -4.85
CA ARG A 7 59.07 18.74 -4.73
C ARG A 7 59.56 19.75 -5.80
N ASN A 8 58.58 20.58 -6.20
CA ASN A 8 58.53 22.06 -6.17
C ASN A 8 58.70 22.90 -7.46
N GLN A 9 57.66 23.73 -7.67
CA GLN A 9 57.62 25.11 -8.20
C GLN A 9 57.77 25.29 -9.73
N ARG A 10 56.93 26.07 -10.43
CA ARG A 10 56.83 27.55 -10.42
C ARG A 10 55.54 28.05 -11.15
N TRP A 11 54.79 29.05 -10.60
CA TRP A 11 54.67 30.51 -10.96
C TRP A 11 54.02 30.79 -12.34
N ASP A 12 53.06 31.71 -12.55
CA ASP A 12 52.84 33.10 -12.12
C ASP A 12 51.32 33.40 -11.97
N GLY A 13 50.82 34.17 -10.97
CA GLY A 13 50.80 35.65 -10.90
C GLY A 13 49.41 36.15 -11.34
N CYS A 14 48.63 37.06 -10.74
CA CYS A 14 48.73 38.20 -9.80
C CYS A 14 47.24 38.57 -9.47
N ASN A 15 46.78 39.26 -8.42
CA ASN A 15 47.39 39.97 -7.29
C ASN A 15 46.31 40.37 -6.24
N MET A 16 46.70 40.30 -4.96
CA MET A 16 46.44 41.20 -3.80
C MET A 16 45.02 41.65 -3.40
N ILE A 17 44.45 41.34 -2.21
CA ILE A 17 44.86 41.58 -0.78
C ILE A 17 44.82 43.11 -0.46
N VAL A 18 44.16 43.68 0.58
CA VAL A 18 44.39 43.56 2.05
C VAL A 18 43.28 44.24 2.89
N MET A 19 42.73 43.45 3.83
CA MET A 19 42.49 43.61 5.28
C MET A 19 42.00 44.91 6.00
N LYS A 20 41.06 44.65 6.92
CA LYS A 20 41.03 44.86 8.41
C LYS A 20 40.79 46.22 9.10
N LEU A 21 39.91 46.08 10.11
CA LEU A 21 39.94 46.55 11.52
C LEU A 21 39.19 47.84 11.93
N SER A 22 38.11 47.60 12.70
CA SER A 22 37.79 48.11 14.05
C SER A 22 37.56 49.61 14.34
N SER A 23 36.57 49.81 15.23
CA SER A 23 36.43 50.80 16.32
C SER A 23 35.45 51.99 16.18
N SER A 24 34.35 51.86 16.94
CA SER A 24 33.74 52.77 17.93
C SER A 24 33.30 54.22 17.63
N MET A 25 32.07 54.50 18.10
CA MET A 25 31.66 55.61 19.00
C MET A 25 30.95 56.88 18.46
N THR A 26 29.70 57.04 18.93
CA THR A 26 29.05 58.25 19.53
C THR A 26 28.18 59.21 18.69
N ARG A 27 26.86 59.21 19.02
CA ARG A 27 25.86 60.30 19.27
C ARG A 27 25.95 61.61 18.44
N ARG A 28 24.85 62.25 18.00
CA ARG A 28 23.75 62.81 18.83
C ARG A 28 22.71 63.56 17.94
N THR A 29 21.42 63.44 18.30
CA THR A 29 20.32 64.44 18.30
C THR A 29 19.73 65.07 17.02
N GLY A 30 18.39 64.98 16.91
CA GLY A 30 17.54 66.03 16.31
C GLY A 30 16.16 65.57 15.83
N ILE A 31 15.12 65.62 16.67
CA ILE A 31 13.68 65.57 16.32
C ILE A 31 13.08 66.97 16.61
N PRO A 32 12.16 67.50 15.78
CA PRO A 32 10.72 67.58 16.15
C PRO A 32 9.80 67.27 14.93
N ASP A 33 8.78 66.41 15.00
CA ASP A 33 7.51 66.38 15.76
C ASP A 33 6.30 66.89 14.95
N VAL A 34 5.16 66.25 15.26
CA VAL A 34 3.74 66.55 15.06
C VAL A 34 3.06 66.00 13.79
N ARG A 35 2.39 64.84 13.95
CA ARG A 35 0.92 64.75 14.10
C ARG A 35 0.42 63.32 14.38
N ARG A 36 -0.16 63.19 15.60
CA ARG A 36 -1.42 62.50 16.01
C ARG A 36 -1.67 61.06 15.54
N ALA A 37 -2.21 60.15 16.34
CA ALA A 37 -2.64 60.04 17.75
C ALA A 37 -2.95 58.53 17.92
N GLY A 38 -2.43 57.83 18.92
CA GLY A 38 -3.07 57.56 20.23
C GLY A 38 -3.67 56.13 20.22
N GLU A 39 -3.52 55.22 21.19
CA GLU A 39 -2.93 55.16 22.53
C GLU A 39 -2.49 53.69 22.77
N ALA A 40 -1.28 53.41 23.30
CA ALA A 40 -1.01 52.80 24.63
C ALA A 40 -2.11 51.83 25.15
N GLY A 41 -1.86 50.57 25.54
CA GLY A 41 -0.72 50.02 26.26
C GLY A 41 -1.15 49.62 27.68
N VAL A 42 -0.86 48.36 28.05
CA VAL A 42 -0.70 47.77 29.40
C VAL A 42 -1.71 46.65 29.77
N ALA A 43 -1.11 45.55 30.27
CA ALA A 43 -1.67 44.33 30.88
C ALA A 43 -2.29 43.33 29.89
N GLY A 44 -1.87 42.06 29.83
CA GLY A 44 -1.40 41.22 30.91
C GLY A 44 -2.52 40.23 31.27
N ALA A 45 -2.43 39.02 30.68
CA ALA A 45 -3.27 37.86 30.93
C ALA A 45 -4.76 37.94 30.51
N LEU A 46 -5.25 36.81 29.99
CA LEU A 46 -6.62 36.47 29.56
C LEU A 46 -7.11 37.09 28.24
N ALA A 47 -7.05 36.29 27.17
CA ALA A 47 -8.22 35.79 26.41
C ALA A 47 -7.81 35.45 24.97
N LEU A 48 -7.54 34.17 24.70
CA LEU A 48 -7.80 33.60 23.38
C LEU A 48 -8.57 32.29 23.60
N LEU A 49 -9.87 32.45 23.83
CA LEU A 49 -10.84 31.38 23.64
C LEU A 49 -11.31 31.47 22.19
N ALA A 50 -11.50 30.30 21.57
CA ALA A 50 -12.04 30.05 20.22
C ALA A 50 -11.05 30.05 19.05
N MET A 51 -10.33 28.94 18.87
CA MET A 51 -10.56 27.98 17.77
C MET A 51 -9.72 26.72 18.07
N VAL A 52 -10.17 25.92 19.05
CA VAL A 52 -9.80 24.51 19.09
C VAL A 52 -10.73 23.85 18.08
N GLY A 53 -10.28 23.76 16.83
CA GLY A 53 -10.81 22.77 15.91
C GLY A 53 -10.55 21.41 16.55
N THR A 54 -11.62 20.71 16.89
CA THR A 54 -11.55 19.30 17.25
C THR A 54 -10.92 18.57 16.08
N MET A 55 -9.62 18.31 16.12
CA MET A 55 -9.05 17.20 15.37
C MET A 55 -9.62 15.95 16.03
N SER A 56 -10.74 15.48 15.48
CA SER A 56 -11.07 14.07 15.58
C SER A 56 -9.89 13.34 14.94
N VAL A 57 -9.05 12.75 15.76
CA VAL A 57 -8.29 11.59 15.33
C VAL A 57 -9.37 10.54 15.07
N VAL A 58 -9.73 10.35 13.81
CA VAL A 58 -10.50 9.17 13.41
C VAL A 58 -9.55 8.01 13.62
N PRO A 59 -9.82 7.07 14.54
CA PRO A 59 -9.03 5.85 14.62
C PRO A 59 -9.20 5.14 13.27
N GLN A 60 -8.10 4.97 12.52
CA GLN A 60 -8.12 4.11 11.35
C GLN A 60 -8.49 2.72 11.85
N ALA A 61 -9.63 2.22 11.35
CA ALA A 61 -10.27 1.04 11.88
C ALA A 61 -9.29 -0.14 11.83
N THR A 62 -9.24 -0.90 12.92
CA THR A 62 -8.95 -2.34 12.87
C THR A 62 -9.59 -2.92 11.61
N HIS A 63 -8.90 -3.74 10.80
CA HIS A 63 -9.51 -4.47 9.67
C HIS A 63 -10.48 -5.53 10.22
N ALA A 64 -11.56 -5.04 10.81
CA ALA A 64 -12.85 -5.69 10.90
C ALA A 64 -13.57 -5.41 9.59
N ALA A 65 -14.60 -6.22 9.28
CA ALA A 65 -15.52 -5.96 8.18
C ALA A 65 -15.85 -4.46 8.07
N ASN A 66 -15.83 -3.92 6.85
CA ASN A 66 -16.21 -2.53 6.60
C ASN A 66 -17.62 -2.33 7.17
N VAL A 67 -17.70 -1.62 8.29
CA VAL A 67 -18.96 -1.51 9.04
C VAL A 67 -19.91 -0.66 8.21
N GLY A 68 -21.15 -1.10 8.05
CA GLY A 68 -22.15 -0.35 7.30
C GLY A 68 -22.25 1.10 7.80
N GLY A 69 -22.15 2.07 6.89
CA GLY A 69 -22.12 3.48 7.22
C GLY A 69 -20.72 4.06 7.41
N SER A 70 -19.68 3.24 7.54
CA SER A 70 -18.28 3.67 7.69
C SER A 70 -17.58 3.89 6.35
N VAL A 71 -16.49 4.65 6.38
CA VAL A 71 -15.58 4.86 5.25
C VAL A 71 -14.29 4.08 5.54
N LEU A 72 -13.84 3.30 4.58
CA LEU A 72 -12.51 2.69 4.53
C LEU A 72 -11.66 3.52 3.57
N GLU A 73 -10.55 4.04 4.08
CA GLU A 73 -9.54 4.72 3.30
C GLU A 73 -8.53 3.67 2.82
N VAL A 74 -8.25 3.66 1.51
CA VAL A 74 -7.30 2.74 0.89
C VAL A 74 -6.24 3.56 0.17
N SER A 75 -5.01 3.45 0.64
CA SER A 75 -3.85 4.08 -0.02
C SER A 75 -3.50 3.30 -1.29
N VAL A 76 -3.42 4.01 -2.42
CA VAL A 76 -3.22 3.42 -3.76
C VAL A 76 -1.91 3.92 -4.37
N GLY A 77 -1.71 5.23 -4.44
CA GLY A 77 -0.51 5.86 -4.99
C GLY A 77 0.77 5.40 -4.29
N GLY A 78 1.80 5.08 -5.06
CA GLY A 78 3.10 4.65 -4.53
C GLY A 78 3.15 3.23 -3.93
N ARG A 79 2.05 2.47 -3.99
CA ARG A 79 2.01 1.09 -3.50
C ARG A 79 2.27 0.10 -4.62
N GLY A 80 3.18 -0.85 -4.39
CA GLY A 80 3.58 -1.82 -5.42
C GLY A 80 4.08 -1.10 -6.67
N ASP A 81 3.55 -1.48 -7.84
CA ASP A 81 3.88 -0.87 -9.13
C ASP A 81 3.04 0.39 -9.46
N VAL A 82 2.19 0.86 -8.53
CA VAL A 82 1.39 2.07 -8.75
C VAL A 82 2.27 3.32 -8.61
N PRO A 83 2.32 4.22 -9.62
CA PRO A 83 3.06 5.47 -9.53
C PRO A 83 2.63 6.35 -8.35
N VAL A 84 3.57 7.10 -7.77
CA VAL A 84 3.29 8.06 -6.68
C VAL A 84 2.45 9.23 -7.15
N ASP A 85 2.52 9.58 -8.44
CA ASP A 85 1.77 10.64 -9.10
C ASP A 85 0.52 10.12 -9.82
N ALA A 86 0.04 8.91 -9.48
CA ALA A 86 -1.20 8.39 -10.01
C ALA A 86 -2.38 9.30 -9.66
N GLU A 87 -3.13 9.74 -10.66
CA GLU A 87 -4.35 10.53 -10.50
C GLU A 87 -5.62 9.68 -10.55
N ALA A 88 -5.55 8.48 -11.13
CA ALA A 88 -6.62 7.52 -11.12
C ALA A 88 -6.09 6.09 -11.10
N ALA A 89 -6.91 5.15 -10.62
CA ALA A 89 -6.60 3.73 -10.63
C ALA A 89 -7.80 2.91 -11.13
N VAL A 90 -7.51 1.80 -11.80
CA VAL A 90 -8.49 0.76 -12.10
C VAL A 90 -8.48 -0.22 -10.95
N LEU A 91 -9.55 -0.21 -10.17
CA LEU A 91 -9.72 -1.06 -9.00
C LEU A 91 -10.69 -2.19 -9.32
N ASN A 92 -10.46 -3.36 -8.76
CA ASN A 92 -11.47 -4.41 -8.65
C ASN A 92 -11.92 -4.49 -7.19
N ILE A 93 -13.17 -4.11 -6.94
CA ILE A 93 -13.74 -4.06 -5.60
C ILE A 93 -14.68 -5.25 -5.45
N ALA A 94 -14.41 -6.11 -4.48
CA ALA A 94 -15.25 -7.27 -4.15
C ALA A 94 -15.86 -7.13 -2.76
N SER A 95 -17.16 -7.43 -2.67
CA SER A 95 -17.86 -7.67 -1.41
C SER A 95 -17.91 -9.18 -1.20
N ALA A 96 -17.33 -9.68 -0.11
CA ALA A 96 -17.20 -11.13 0.09
C ALA A 96 -18.16 -11.71 1.13
N ARG A 97 -18.43 -11.00 2.22
CA ARG A 97 -19.31 -11.46 3.31
C ARG A 97 -20.27 -10.36 3.76
N ALA A 98 -21.15 -9.93 2.86
CA ALA A 98 -22.17 -8.92 3.18
C ALA A 98 -23.24 -9.48 4.12
N VAL A 99 -23.58 -8.73 5.18
CA VAL A 99 -24.62 -9.13 6.16
C VAL A 99 -26.04 -8.78 5.72
N ALA A 100 -26.19 -7.84 4.80
CA ALA A 100 -27.46 -7.42 4.20
C ALA A 100 -27.20 -6.87 2.79
N ASP A 101 -28.24 -6.79 1.96
CA ASP A 101 -28.17 -6.15 0.64
C ASP A 101 -27.67 -4.71 0.75
N GLY A 102 -26.86 -4.30 -0.21
CA GLY A 102 -26.22 -2.99 -0.15
C GLY A 102 -25.40 -2.65 -1.38
N HIS A 103 -24.62 -1.58 -1.24
CA HIS A 103 -23.72 -1.10 -2.26
C HIS A 103 -22.46 -0.49 -1.64
N VAL A 104 -21.40 -0.43 -2.45
CA VAL A 104 -20.18 0.33 -2.16
C VAL A 104 -20.16 1.57 -3.05
N VAL A 105 -19.75 2.70 -2.49
CA VAL A 105 -19.39 3.92 -3.23
C VAL A 105 -17.89 4.08 -3.10
N ALA A 106 -17.17 4.23 -4.23
CA ALA A 106 -15.75 4.58 -4.25
C ALA A 106 -15.55 5.98 -4.84
N TRP A 107 -14.72 6.81 -4.20
CA TRP A 107 -14.48 8.19 -4.62
C TRP A 107 -13.12 8.70 -4.11
N PRO A 108 -12.54 9.78 -4.68
CA PRO A 108 -11.29 10.35 -4.19
C PRO A 108 -11.46 10.84 -2.74
N CYS A 109 -10.57 10.39 -1.84
CA CYS A 109 -10.57 10.89 -0.47
C CYS A 109 -10.36 12.42 -0.45
N GLY A 110 -10.94 13.08 0.56
CA GLY A 110 -10.93 14.55 0.67
C GLY A 110 -12.00 15.27 -0.15
N SER A 111 -12.77 14.58 -1.01
CA SER A 111 -13.95 15.16 -1.69
C SER A 111 -15.28 14.74 -1.04
N ASP A 112 -16.35 15.45 -1.41
CA ASP A 112 -17.71 15.03 -1.07
C ASP A 112 -18.04 13.67 -1.71
N ARG A 113 -18.66 12.78 -0.93
CA ARG A 113 -19.05 11.45 -1.40
C ARG A 113 -20.17 11.56 -2.45
N PRO A 114 -20.01 10.95 -3.65
CA PRO A 114 -21.05 10.95 -4.67
C PRO A 114 -22.19 9.98 -4.34
N THR A 115 -23.24 10.00 -5.17
CA THR A 115 -24.38 9.07 -5.08
C THR A 115 -24.28 7.87 -6.05
N ALA A 116 -23.27 7.87 -6.92
CA ALA A 116 -22.99 6.79 -7.86
C ALA A 116 -22.40 5.59 -7.10
N ALA A 117 -23.01 4.41 -7.25
CA ALA A 117 -22.50 3.18 -6.65
C ALA A 117 -21.38 2.62 -7.53
N SER A 118 -20.33 2.07 -6.93
CA SER A 118 -19.26 1.35 -7.62
C SER A 118 -19.48 -0.16 -7.61
N LEU A 119 -20.19 -0.70 -6.63
CA LEU A 119 -20.55 -2.11 -6.52
C LEU A 119 -21.94 -2.25 -5.90
N ASN A 120 -22.78 -3.13 -6.43
CA ASN A 120 -24.04 -3.55 -5.80
C ASN A 120 -23.93 -5.01 -5.36
N TYR A 121 -24.40 -5.34 -4.16
CA TYR A 121 -24.29 -6.68 -3.60
C TYR A 121 -25.52 -7.09 -2.80
N ARG A 122 -25.68 -8.40 -2.61
CA ARG A 122 -26.69 -8.99 -1.73
C ARG A 122 -26.07 -9.69 -0.54
N ALA A 123 -26.88 -9.90 0.48
CA ALA A 123 -26.48 -10.63 1.68
C ALA A 123 -25.98 -12.05 1.34
N GLY A 124 -24.79 -12.42 1.83
CA GLY A 124 -24.20 -13.75 1.61
C GLY A 124 -23.72 -14.01 0.17
N GLU A 125 -23.55 -12.97 -0.63
CA GLU A 125 -23.18 -13.09 -2.04
C GLU A 125 -21.81 -12.48 -2.34
N PRO A 126 -20.77 -13.32 -2.59
CA PRO A 126 -19.50 -12.82 -3.12
C PRO A 126 -19.71 -12.27 -4.53
N ILE A 127 -19.41 -10.98 -4.70
CA ILE A 127 -19.54 -10.29 -5.99
C ILE A 127 -18.47 -9.21 -6.10
N SER A 128 -17.98 -8.97 -7.31
CA SER A 128 -17.02 -7.92 -7.62
C SER A 128 -17.46 -7.07 -8.80
N ASN A 129 -16.98 -5.83 -8.83
CA ASN A 129 -17.09 -4.95 -9.97
C ASN A 129 -15.76 -4.18 -10.10
N SER A 130 -15.21 -4.13 -11.31
CA SER A 130 -14.09 -3.23 -11.57
C SER A 130 -14.59 -1.82 -11.80
N THR A 131 -13.82 -0.81 -11.42
CA THR A 131 -14.15 0.60 -11.66
C THR A 131 -12.87 1.41 -11.78
N THR A 132 -12.87 2.41 -12.66
CA THR A 132 -11.84 3.46 -12.64
C THR A 132 -12.26 4.51 -11.60
N VAL A 133 -11.35 4.90 -10.71
CA VAL A 133 -11.63 5.88 -9.66
C VAL A 133 -10.49 6.90 -9.61
N ARG A 134 -10.86 8.18 -9.57
CA ARG A 134 -9.91 9.26 -9.27
C ARG A 134 -9.34 9.09 -7.86
N LEU A 135 -8.04 9.31 -7.71
CA LEU A 135 -7.37 9.32 -6.41
C LEU A 135 -7.44 10.73 -5.80
N GLY A 136 -7.49 10.80 -4.46
CA GLY A 136 -7.36 12.06 -3.73
C GLY A 136 -5.93 12.61 -3.84
N ASP A 137 -5.71 13.82 -3.31
CA ASP A 137 -4.41 14.51 -3.38
C ASP A 137 -3.27 13.71 -2.72
N ASP A 138 -3.59 12.83 -1.77
CA ASP A 138 -2.66 11.94 -1.08
C ASP A 138 -2.54 10.54 -1.74
N GLY A 139 -3.11 10.35 -2.95
CA GLY A 139 -3.08 9.06 -3.65
C GLY A 139 -4.05 8.01 -3.09
N GLU A 140 -5.08 8.44 -2.36
CA GLU A 140 -6.01 7.55 -1.65
C GLU A 140 -7.40 7.50 -2.28
N VAL A 141 -8.07 6.36 -2.11
CA VAL A 141 -9.48 6.18 -2.46
C VAL A 141 -10.30 5.86 -1.20
N CYS A 142 -11.49 6.44 -1.12
CA CYS A 142 -12.41 6.25 -0.02
C CYS A 142 -13.53 5.30 -0.46
N LEU A 143 -13.78 4.26 0.33
CA LEU A 143 -14.84 3.27 0.09
C LEU A 143 -15.86 3.31 1.22
N TRP A 144 -17.11 3.54 0.88
CA TRP A 144 -18.22 3.53 1.83
C TRP A 144 -19.16 2.39 1.51
N SER A 145 -19.48 1.57 2.51
CA SER A 145 -20.45 0.50 2.38
C SER A 145 -21.78 0.90 3.02
N SER A 146 -22.89 0.67 2.30
CA SER A 146 -24.22 0.95 2.86
C SER A 146 -24.66 -0.06 3.93
N SER A 147 -24.03 -1.23 3.96
CA SER A 147 -24.23 -2.31 4.92
C SER A 147 -22.88 -2.92 5.28
N THR A 148 -22.79 -3.62 6.41
CA THR A 148 -21.53 -4.27 6.81
C THR A 148 -21.16 -5.36 5.81
N THR A 149 -19.96 -5.30 5.27
CA THR A 149 -19.41 -6.32 4.38
C THR A 149 -17.90 -6.34 4.46
N ASP A 150 -17.31 -7.48 4.09
CA ASP A 150 -15.88 -7.52 3.84
C ASP A 150 -15.55 -7.05 2.43
N LEU A 151 -14.62 -6.12 2.35
CA LEU A 151 -14.11 -5.58 1.09
C LEU A 151 -12.75 -6.18 0.79
N ILE A 152 -12.61 -6.70 -0.43
CA ILE A 152 -11.33 -7.03 -1.04
C ILE A 152 -11.15 -6.03 -2.16
N VAL A 153 -10.03 -5.31 -2.16
CA VAL A 153 -9.72 -4.32 -3.18
C VAL A 153 -8.39 -4.71 -3.80
N ASP A 154 -8.43 -5.03 -5.09
CA ASP A 154 -7.25 -5.25 -5.91
C ASP A 154 -7.07 -4.07 -6.87
N VAL A 155 -5.83 -3.80 -7.27
CA VAL A 155 -5.51 -2.81 -8.30
C VAL A 155 -5.00 -3.49 -9.56
N ASN A 156 -5.50 -3.04 -10.71
CA ASN A 156 -5.25 -3.65 -12.00
C ASN A 156 -4.34 -2.80 -12.90
N ALA A 157 -4.48 -1.47 -12.81
CA ALA A 157 -3.71 -0.50 -13.57
C ALA A 157 -3.84 0.89 -12.95
N ALA A 158 -2.95 1.81 -13.30
CA ALA A 158 -2.96 3.19 -12.81
C ALA A 158 -2.68 4.20 -13.94
N PHE A 159 -3.23 5.40 -13.77
CA PHE A 159 -3.07 6.53 -14.68
C PHE A 159 -2.27 7.61 -13.95
N PRO A 160 -1.01 7.88 -14.34
CA PRO A 160 -0.23 9.01 -13.85
C PRO A 160 -0.89 10.34 -14.18
N GLY A 161 -0.52 11.42 -13.48
CA GLY A 161 -1.01 12.77 -13.78
C GLY A 161 -0.56 13.35 -15.12
N SER A 162 0.33 12.65 -15.84
CA SER A 162 0.65 12.96 -17.24
C SER A 162 -0.33 12.38 -18.24
N SER A 163 -1.18 11.43 -17.84
CA SER A 163 -2.10 10.75 -18.74
C SER A 163 -3.23 11.64 -19.26
N ASP A 164 -3.74 11.32 -20.45
CA ASP A 164 -4.88 12.01 -21.05
C ASP A 164 -6.25 11.65 -20.45
N LEU A 165 -6.29 10.77 -19.43
CA LEU A 165 -7.54 10.42 -18.77
C LEU A 165 -8.10 11.63 -18.02
N VAL A 166 -9.34 12.01 -18.33
CA VAL A 166 -10.07 12.99 -17.51
C VAL A 166 -10.81 12.24 -16.42
N SER A 167 -10.27 12.30 -15.20
CA SER A 167 -10.84 11.70 -14.01
C SER A 167 -11.59 12.73 -13.15
N PHE A 168 -12.69 12.33 -12.52
CA PHE A 168 -13.51 13.18 -11.66
C PHE A 168 -14.24 12.34 -10.61
N SER A 169 -14.94 13.00 -9.66
CA SER A 169 -15.83 12.28 -8.75
C SER A 169 -17.03 11.73 -9.53
N PRO A 170 -17.34 10.42 -9.45
CA PRO A 170 -18.38 9.81 -10.27
C PRO A 170 -19.76 10.48 -10.09
N PHE A 171 -20.51 10.63 -11.18
CA PHE A 171 -21.85 11.24 -11.13
C PHE A 171 -22.85 10.58 -12.08
N ARG A 172 -24.15 10.80 -11.80
CA ARG A 172 -25.24 10.15 -12.52
C ARG A 172 -25.56 10.81 -13.86
N LEU A 173 -25.59 10.00 -14.90
CA LEU A 173 -26.11 10.38 -16.21
C LEU A 173 -27.61 10.10 -16.32
N THR A 174 -28.08 8.92 -15.94
CA THR A 174 -29.51 8.63 -16.06
C THR A 174 -29.99 7.71 -14.95
N ASP A 175 -31.25 7.88 -14.57
CA ASP A 175 -31.97 7.00 -13.65
C ASP A 175 -33.38 6.79 -14.17
N THR A 176 -33.63 5.67 -14.84
CA THR A 176 -34.97 5.43 -15.37
C THR A 176 -35.99 5.14 -14.27
N ARG A 177 -35.57 4.92 -13.01
CA ARG A 177 -36.48 4.66 -11.90
C ARG A 177 -37.34 5.86 -11.56
N GLU A 178 -36.84 7.06 -11.86
CA GLU A 178 -37.53 8.34 -11.68
C GLU A 178 -38.54 8.63 -12.80
N GLY A 179 -38.53 7.81 -13.87
CA GLY A 179 -39.39 7.93 -15.02
C GLY A 179 -39.94 6.59 -15.48
N ALA A 180 -39.85 6.33 -16.79
CA ALA A 180 -40.24 5.05 -17.38
C ALA A 180 -39.03 4.12 -17.48
N ALA A 181 -39.19 2.89 -17.02
CA ALA A 181 -38.20 1.83 -17.21
C ALA A 181 -37.86 1.64 -18.69
N ASN A 182 -36.63 1.22 -18.97
CA ASN A 182 -36.25 0.85 -20.34
C ASN A 182 -37.01 -0.41 -20.74
N VAL A 183 -37.78 -0.34 -21.82
CA VAL A 183 -38.60 -1.46 -22.28
C VAL A 183 -37.71 -2.52 -22.92
N GLY A 184 -37.98 -3.79 -22.66
CA GLY A 184 -37.26 -4.88 -23.31
C GLY A 184 -37.35 -4.75 -24.83
N GLY A 185 -36.21 -4.79 -25.51
CA GLY A 185 -36.11 -4.57 -26.95
C GLY A 185 -35.89 -3.12 -27.37
N SER A 186 -36.06 -2.12 -26.49
CA SER A 186 -35.81 -0.72 -26.81
C SER A 186 -34.36 -0.29 -26.54
N VAL A 187 -33.97 0.79 -27.22
CA VAL A 187 -32.70 1.48 -27.02
C VAL A 187 -32.95 2.73 -26.18
N LEU A 188 -32.14 2.91 -25.14
CA LEU A 188 -32.02 4.13 -24.36
C LEU A 188 -30.77 4.87 -24.86
N GLU A 189 -30.95 6.07 -25.39
CA GLU A 189 -29.86 6.98 -25.75
C GLU A 189 -29.47 7.80 -24.52
N VAL A 190 -28.17 7.86 -24.22
CA VAL A 190 -27.63 8.60 -23.08
C VAL A 190 -26.54 9.54 -23.59
N SER A 191 -26.79 10.85 -23.47
CA SER A 191 -25.79 11.87 -23.77
C SER A 191 -24.73 11.92 -22.67
N VAL A 192 -23.45 11.80 -23.06
CA VAL A 192 -22.29 11.71 -22.16
C VAL A 192 -21.38 12.91 -22.33
N GLY A 193 -20.93 13.17 -23.57
CA GLY A 193 -20.04 14.28 -23.92
C GLY A 193 -20.59 15.64 -23.47
N GLY A 194 -19.73 16.47 -22.88
CA GLY A 194 -20.07 17.83 -22.44
C GLY A 194 -21.01 17.90 -21.23
N ARG A 195 -21.29 16.77 -20.57
CA ARG A 195 -22.12 16.74 -19.37
C ARG A 195 -21.28 16.71 -18.10
N GLY A 196 -21.58 17.58 -17.15
CA GLY A 196 -20.80 17.68 -15.92
C GLY A 196 -19.34 18.00 -16.25
N ASP A 197 -18.42 17.21 -15.70
CA ASP A 197 -16.97 17.34 -15.95
C ASP A 197 -16.49 16.52 -17.16
N VAL A 198 -17.38 15.87 -17.91
CA VAL A 198 -17.02 15.12 -19.12
C VAL A 198 -16.70 16.10 -20.26
N PRO A 199 -15.53 15.98 -20.92
CA PRO A 199 -15.19 16.80 -22.09
C PRO A 199 -16.22 16.69 -23.22
N VAL A 200 -16.38 17.76 -24.00
CA VAL A 200 -17.28 17.77 -25.17
C VAL A 200 -16.74 16.90 -26.31
N ASP A 201 -15.43 16.77 -26.40
CA ASP A 201 -14.67 15.97 -27.36
C ASP A 201 -14.27 14.60 -26.78
N ALA A 202 -14.98 14.12 -25.75
CA ALA A 202 -14.80 12.78 -25.23
C ALA A 202 -15.11 11.75 -26.33
N GLU A 203 -14.17 10.86 -26.61
CA GLU A 203 -14.33 9.76 -27.58
C GLU A 203 -14.69 8.44 -26.89
N ALA A 204 -14.36 8.28 -25.61
CA ALA A 204 -14.78 7.16 -24.80
C ALA A 204 -15.08 7.57 -23.36
N ALA A 205 -15.89 6.78 -22.68
CA ALA A 205 -16.21 6.97 -21.27
C ALA A 205 -16.16 5.65 -20.51
N VAL A 206 -15.72 5.72 -19.25
CA VAL A 206 -15.88 4.64 -18.28
C VAL A 206 -17.21 4.82 -17.59
N LEU A 207 -18.14 3.90 -17.85
CA LEU A 207 -19.50 3.94 -17.34
C LEU A 207 -19.70 2.83 -16.33
N ASN A 208 -20.44 3.09 -15.26
CA ASN A 208 -21.06 2.05 -14.46
C ASN A 208 -22.54 1.92 -14.85
N ILE A 209 -22.92 0.76 -15.36
CA ILE A 209 -24.29 0.48 -15.81
C ILE A 209 -24.92 -0.48 -14.81
N ALA A 210 -26.05 -0.09 -14.21
CA ALA A 210 -26.80 -0.92 -13.28
C ALA A 210 -28.21 -1.23 -13.80
N SER A 211 -28.61 -2.48 -13.64
CA SER A 211 -29.99 -2.94 -13.77
C SER A 211 -30.59 -3.03 -12.36
N ALA A 212 -31.66 -2.29 -12.08
CA ALA A 212 -32.20 -2.19 -10.71
C ALA A 212 -33.51 -2.97 -10.49
N ARG A 213 -34.39 -3.03 -11.49
CA ARG A 213 -35.73 -3.64 -11.37
C ARG A 213 -36.10 -4.41 -12.63
N ALA A 214 -35.28 -5.39 -13.01
CA ALA A 214 -35.52 -6.23 -14.17
C ALA A 214 -36.75 -7.13 -13.97
N VAL A 215 -37.61 -7.24 -14.99
CA VAL A 215 -38.83 -8.07 -14.94
C VAL A 215 -38.58 -9.53 -15.32
N ALA A 216 -37.48 -9.81 -16.02
CA ALA A 216 -37.03 -11.14 -16.42
C ALA A 216 -35.50 -11.10 -16.62
N ASP A 217 -34.86 -12.27 -16.57
CA ASP A 217 -33.42 -12.43 -16.86
C ASP A 217 -33.07 -11.84 -18.23
N GLY A 218 -31.88 -11.24 -18.32
CA GLY A 218 -31.49 -10.54 -19.52
C GLY A 218 -30.08 -9.97 -19.48
N HIS A 219 -29.80 -9.12 -20.45
CA HIS A 219 -28.53 -8.42 -20.57
C HIS A 219 -28.73 -7.03 -21.19
N VAL A 220 -27.74 -6.16 -20.94
CA VAL A 220 -27.59 -4.85 -21.58
C VAL A 220 -26.44 -4.92 -22.57
N VAL A 221 -26.62 -4.34 -23.75
CA VAL A 221 -25.55 -4.04 -24.71
C VAL A 221 -25.37 -2.53 -24.71
N ALA A 222 -24.14 -2.04 -24.52
CA ALA A 222 -23.77 -0.63 -24.68
C ALA A 222 -22.83 -0.45 -25.87
N TRP A 223 -23.07 0.56 -26.70
CA TRP A 223 -22.28 0.82 -27.91
C TRP A 223 -22.39 2.30 -28.34
N PRO A 224 -21.47 2.81 -29.18
CA PRO A 224 -21.57 4.18 -29.70
C PRO A 224 -22.84 4.34 -30.54
N CYS A 225 -23.67 5.32 -30.20
CA CYS A 225 -24.85 5.64 -31.01
C CYS A 225 -24.46 5.97 -32.46
N GLY A 226 -25.35 5.65 -33.41
CA GLY A 226 -25.08 5.81 -34.85
C GLY A 226 -24.29 4.66 -35.50
N SER A 227 -23.81 3.69 -34.72
CA SER A 227 -23.17 2.46 -35.23
C SER A 227 -24.05 1.22 -35.08
N ASP A 228 -23.65 0.13 -35.75
CA ASP A 228 -24.31 -1.16 -35.63
C ASP A 228 -24.12 -1.76 -34.22
N ARG A 229 -25.22 -2.23 -33.62
CA ARG A 229 -25.19 -2.82 -32.28
C ARG A 229 -24.37 -4.12 -32.27
N PRO A 230 -23.35 -4.25 -31.39
CA PRO A 230 -22.58 -5.48 -31.25
C PRO A 230 -23.37 -6.59 -30.53
N THR A 231 -22.80 -7.80 -30.51
CA THR A 231 -23.38 -8.95 -29.79
C THR A 231 -22.82 -9.12 -28.37
N ALA A 232 -21.76 -8.40 -28.01
CA ALA A 232 -21.15 -8.42 -26.69
C ALA A 232 -22.05 -7.73 -25.67
N ALA A 233 -22.28 -8.38 -24.53
CA ALA A 233 -23.09 -7.81 -23.45
C ALA A 233 -22.21 -7.02 -22.49
N SER A 234 -22.62 -5.79 -22.16
CA SER A 234 -21.94 -4.96 -21.15
C SER A 234 -22.39 -5.29 -19.72
N LEU A 235 -23.59 -5.87 -19.55
CA LEU A 235 -24.11 -6.29 -18.24
C LEU A 235 -25.02 -7.50 -18.42
N ASN A 236 -24.87 -8.52 -17.58
CA ASN A 236 -25.82 -9.63 -17.45
C ASN A 236 -26.60 -9.48 -16.14
N TYR A 237 -27.90 -9.77 -16.14
CA TYR A 237 -28.75 -9.60 -14.96
C TYR A 237 -29.87 -10.63 -14.88
N ARG A 238 -30.39 -10.79 -13.65
CA ARG A 238 -31.57 -11.61 -13.37
C ARG A 238 -32.79 -10.79 -12.99
N ALA A 239 -33.95 -11.42 -13.09
CA ALA A 239 -35.21 -10.85 -12.66
C ALA A 239 -35.17 -10.49 -11.16
N GLY A 240 -35.58 -9.26 -10.81
CA GLY A 240 -35.67 -8.82 -9.42
C GLY A 240 -34.33 -8.57 -8.72
N GLU A 241 -33.22 -8.66 -9.44
CA GLU A 241 -31.88 -8.64 -8.90
C GLU A 241 -31.12 -7.35 -9.28
N PRO A 242 -30.88 -6.40 -8.34
CA PRO A 242 -29.99 -5.27 -8.61
C PRO A 242 -28.56 -5.74 -8.84
N ILE A 243 -27.95 -5.36 -9.96
CA ILE A 243 -26.57 -5.67 -10.33
C ILE A 243 -26.00 -4.58 -11.23
N SER A 244 -24.69 -4.36 -11.15
CA SER A 244 -23.97 -3.42 -12.01
C SER A 244 -22.69 -4.02 -12.56
N ASN A 245 -22.23 -3.47 -13.68
CA ASN A 245 -20.92 -3.73 -14.25
C ASN A 245 -20.36 -2.43 -14.80
N SER A 246 -19.08 -2.16 -14.56
CA SER A 246 -18.39 -1.07 -15.25
C SER A 246 -18.00 -1.49 -16.66
N THR A 247 -17.93 -0.55 -17.59
CA THR A 247 -17.47 -0.81 -18.95
C THR A 247 -16.89 0.46 -19.56
N THR A 248 -15.82 0.33 -20.33
CA THR A 248 -15.33 1.41 -21.19
C THR A 248 -16.05 1.30 -22.53
N VAL A 249 -16.69 2.39 -22.96
CA VAL A 249 -17.48 2.41 -24.20
C VAL A 249 -17.07 3.62 -25.03
N ARG A 250 -16.85 3.39 -26.32
CA ARG A 250 -16.72 4.46 -27.31
C ARG A 250 -18.02 5.25 -27.41
N LEU A 251 -17.91 6.58 -27.53
CA LEU A 251 -19.03 7.48 -27.75
C LEU A 251 -19.26 7.65 -29.26
N GLY A 252 -20.53 7.83 -29.66
CA GLY A 252 -20.88 8.20 -31.03
C GLY A 252 -20.43 9.63 -31.35
N ASP A 253 -20.57 10.05 -32.62
CA ASP A 253 -20.13 11.36 -33.10
C ASP A 253 -20.75 12.55 -32.33
N ASP A 254 -21.95 12.35 -31.75
CA ASP A 254 -22.66 13.34 -30.93
C ASP A 254 -22.34 13.22 -29.41
N GLY A 255 -21.35 12.42 -29.03
CA GLY A 255 -20.97 12.20 -27.63
C GLY A 255 -21.94 11.32 -26.84
N GLU A 256 -22.68 10.45 -27.54
CA GLU A 256 -23.75 9.63 -26.96
C GLU A 256 -23.43 8.13 -26.95
N VAL A 257 -23.97 7.44 -25.95
CA VAL A 257 -23.94 5.98 -25.84
C VAL A 257 -25.37 5.42 -25.92
N CYS A 258 -25.51 4.31 -26.64
CA CYS A 258 -26.79 3.63 -26.83
C CYS A 258 -26.80 2.38 -25.96
N LEU A 259 -27.86 2.20 -25.16
CA LEU A 259 -28.05 1.05 -24.28
C LEU A 259 -29.31 0.27 -24.69
N TRP A 260 -29.15 -1.00 -25.03
CA TRP A 260 -30.27 -1.89 -25.35
C TRP A 260 -30.43 -2.92 -24.26
N SER A 261 -31.65 -3.11 -23.79
CA SER A 261 -31.98 -4.15 -22.80
C SER A 261 -32.75 -5.28 -23.46
N SER A 262 -32.36 -6.53 -23.22
CA SER A 262 -33.07 -7.69 -23.75
C SER A 262 -34.43 -7.94 -23.08
N SER A 263 -34.62 -7.39 -21.89
CA SER A 263 -35.83 -7.48 -21.08
C SER A 263 -36.07 -6.14 -20.37
N THR A 264 -37.32 -5.82 -20.04
CA THR A 264 -37.65 -4.55 -19.37
C THR A 264 -36.92 -4.45 -18.03
N THR A 265 -36.20 -3.36 -17.83
CA THR A 265 -35.49 -3.08 -16.58
C THR A 265 -35.31 -1.58 -16.39
N ASP A 266 -35.10 -1.18 -15.15
CA ASP A 266 -34.59 0.14 -14.86
C ASP A 266 -33.08 0.19 -15.00
N LEU A 267 -32.61 1.13 -15.82
CA LEU A 267 -31.20 1.41 -16.01
C LEU A 267 -30.80 2.64 -15.22
N ILE A 268 -29.70 2.49 -14.48
CA ILE A 268 -28.98 3.59 -13.86
C ILE A 268 -27.62 3.63 -14.52
N VAL A 269 -27.25 4.78 -15.07
CA VAL A 269 -25.94 4.97 -15.73
C VAL A 269 -25.23 6.08 -15.00
N ASP A 270 -24.10 5.74 -14.41
CA ASP A 270 -23.17 6.68 -13.80
C ASP A 270 -21.88 6.73 -14.65
N VAL A 271 -21.18 7.86 -14.65
CA VAL A 271 -19.90 8.04 -15.36
C VAL A 271 -18.77 8.24 -14.34
N ASN A 272 -17.66 7.57 -14.59
CA ASN A 272 -16.51 7.51 -13.67
C ASN A 272 -15.29 8.27 -14.18
N ALA A 273 -15.06 8.23 -15.50
CA ALA A 273 -13.97 8.93 -16.17
C ALA A 273 -14.28 9.04 -17.68
N ALA A 274 -13.54 9.90 -18.38
CA ALA A 274 -13.66 10.07 -19.82
C ALA A 274 -12.29 10.20 -20.48
N PHE A 275 -12.22 9.78 -21.75
CA PHE A 275 -11.05 9.89 -22.60
C PHE A 275 -11.35 10.88 -23.72
N PRO A 276 -10.61 12.01 -23.81
CA PRO A 276 -10.73 12.94 -24.92
C PRO A 276 -10.19 12.31 -26.20
N GLY A 277 -10.56 12.86 -27.36
CA GLY A 277 -10.06 12.35 -28.65
C GLY A 277 -8.55 12.49 -28.89
N SER A 278 -7.84 13.21 -28.02
CA SER A 278 -6.37 13.22 -28.02
C SER A 278 -5.73 12.03 -27.30
N SER A 279 -6.51 11.25 -26.54
CA SER A 279 -5.96 10.18 -25.70
C SER A 279 -5.40 9.02 -26.50
N ASP A 280 -4.44 8.31 -25.91
CA ASP A 280 -3.85 7.09 -26.49
C ASP A 280 -4.77 5.86 -26.46
N LEU A 281 -5.95 5.96 -25.84
CA LEU A 281 -6.91 4.86 -25.80
C LEU A 281 -7.43 4.57 -27.21
N VAL A 282 -7.24 3.33 -27.68
CA VAL A 282 -7.89 2.86 -28.89
C VAL A 282 -9.26 2.28 -28.51
N SER A 283 -10.32 3.03 -28.82
CA SER A 283 -11.70 2.64 -28.55
C SER A 283 -12.44 2.19 -29.82
N PHE A 284 -13.23 1.13 -29.70
CA PHE A 284 -13.97 0.52 -30.81
C PHE A 284 -15.29 -0.09 -30.32
N SER A 285 -16.10 -0.59 -31.26
CA SER A 285 -17.27 -1.39 -30.90
C SER A 285 -16.82 -2.73 -30.31
N PRO A 286 -17.35 -3.15 -29.15
CA PRO A 286 -16.92 -4.38 -28.48
C PRO A 286 -16.85 -5.61 -29.40
N PHE A 287 -15.76 -6.36 -29.30
CA PHE A 287 -15.46 -7.52 -30.15
C PHE A 287 -15.29 -8.81 -29.33
N ARG A 288 -15.85 -9.91 -29.80
CA ARG A 288 -15.74 -11.21 -29.12
C ARG A 288 -14.44 -11.93 -29.46
N LEU A 289 -13.59 -12.15 -28.46
CA LEU A 289 -12.34 -12.88 -28.62
C LEU A 289 -12.55 -14.39 -28.51
N THR A 290 -13.30 -14.83 -27.50
CA THR A 290 -13.57 -16.26 -27.28
C THR A 290 -14.95 -16.49 -26.66
N ASP A 291 -15.52 -17.65 -26.95
CA ASP A 291 -16.77 -18.15 -26.36
C ASP A 291 -16.67 -19.67 -26.26
N THR A 292 -16.32 -20.14 -25.07
CA THR A 292 -16.11 -21.58 -24.86
C THR A 292 -17.40 -22.39 -24.96
N ARG A 293 -18.57 -21.72 -24.99
CA ARG A 293 -19.86 -22.43 -25.10
C ARG A 293 -20.04 -23.13 -26.43
N GLU A 294 -19.37 -22.63 -27.46
CA GLU A 294 -19.35 -23.20 -28.80
C GLU A 294 -18.39 -24.39 -28.93
N GLY A 295 -17.55 -24.62 -27.90
CA GLY A 295 -16.56 -25.68 -27.83
C GLY A 295 -16.56 -26.40 -26.48
N ALA A 296 -15.36 -26.59 -25.92
CA ALA A 296 -15.19 -27.16 -24.59
C ALA A 296 -15.15 -26.03 -23.55
N ALA A 297 -15.91 -26.21 -22.46
CA ALA A 297 -15.84 -25.32 -21.30
C ALA A 297 -14.42 -25.26 -20.74
N ASN A 298 -14.06 -24.13 -20.12
CA ASN A 298 -12.80 -24.03 -19.40
C ASN A 298 -12.87 -24.95 -18.18
N VAL A 299 -11.91 -25.87 -18.06
CA VAL A 299 -11.88 -26.85 -16.97
C VAL A 299 -11.39 -26.14 -15.70
N GLY A 300 -12.03 -26.41 -14.56
CA GLY A 300 -11.55 -25.86 -13.28
C GLY A 300 -10.10 -26.26 -13.03
N GLY A 301 -9.27 -25.29 -12.66
CA GLY A 301 -7.85 -25.48 -12.47
C GLY A 301 -7.02 -25.26 -13.75
N SER A 302 -7.62 -25.18 -14.94
CA SER A 302 -6.88 -24.94 -16.19
C SER A 302 -6.78 -23.48 -16.58
N VAL A 303 -5.73 -23.15 -17.31
CA VAL A 303 -5.52 -21.85 -17.94
C VAL A 303 -6.06 -21.89 -19.38
N LEU A 304 -6.83 -20.86 -19.73
CA LEU A 304 -7.25 -20.54 -21.08
C LEU A 304 -6.41 -19.35 -21.56
N GLU A 305 -5.57 -19.58 -22.56
CA GLU A 305 -4.83 -18.52 -23.27
C GLU A 305 -5.76 -17.88 -24.30
N VAL A 306 -5.83 -16.55 -24.28
CA VAL A 306 -6.63 -15.77 -25.24
C VAL A 306 -5.72 -14.76 -25.91
N SER A 307 -5.48 -14.93 -27.21
CA SER A 307 -4.80 -13.92 -28.00
C SER A 307 -5.67 -12.68 -28.15
N VAL A 308 -5.11 -11.50 -27.85
CA VAL A 308 -5.81 -10.21 -27.83
C VAL A 308 -5.23 -9.27 -28.89
N GLY A 309 -3.90 -9.07 -28.87
CA GLY A 309 -3.18 -8.21 -29.81
C GLY A 309 -3.48 -8.57 -31.26
N GLY A 310 -3.79 -7.56 -32.09
CA GLY A 310 -4.09 -7.74 -33.51
C GLY A 310 -5.42 -8.44 -33.83
N ARG A 311 -6.29 -8.69 -32.84
CA ARG A 311 -7.64 -9.24 -33.07
C ARG A 311 -8.71 -8.16 -33.03
N GLY A 312 -9.66 -8.23 -33.96
CA GLY A 312 -10.64 -7.16 -34.13
C GLY A 312 -9.92 -5.85 -34.50
N ASP A 313 -10.23 -4.77 -33.79
CA ASP A 313 -9.57 -3.47 -33.94
C ASP A 313 -8.48 -3.23 -32.87
N VAL A 314 -8.07 -4.27 -32.14
CA VAL A 314 -6.98 -4.17 -31.15
C VAL A 314 -5.63 -4.00 -31.87
N PRO A 315 -4.80 -3.00 -31.50
CA PRO A 315 -3.45 -2.86 -32.02
C PRO A 315 -2.57 -4.10 -31.78
N VAL A 316 -1.60 -4.35 -32.66
CA VAL A 316 -0.66 -5.48 -32.50
C VAL A 316 0.33 -5.25 -31.36
N ASP A 317 0.62 -3.99 -31.05
CA ASP A 317 1.49 -3.49 -30.00
C ASP A 317 0.70 -3.04 -28.76
N ALA A 318 -0.52 -3.57 -28.59
CA ALA A 318 -1.29 -3.32 -27.38
C ALA A 318 -0.55 -3.89 -26.15
N GLU A 319 -0.35 -3.06 -25.14
CA GLU A 319 0.24 -3.47 -23.85
C GLU A 319 -0.82 -3.78 -22.80
N ALA A 320 -2.03 -3.23 -22.94
CA ALA A 320 -3.15 -3.55 -22.08
C ALA A 320 -4.48 -3.53 -22.85
N ALA A 321 -5.46 -4.27 -22.35
CA ALA A 321 -6.80 -4.31 -22.91
C ALA A 321 -7.87 -4.20 -21.82
N VAL A 322 -8.97 -3.52 -22.16
CA VAL A 322 -10.21 -3.53 -21.36
C VAL A 322 -11.05 -4.71 -21.83
N LEU A 323 -11.15 -5.72 -20.99
CA LEU A 323 -11.87 -6.96 -21.26
C LEU A 323 -13.15 -7.02 -20.45
N ASN A 324 -14.23 -7.49 -21.05
CA ASN A 324 -15.40 -7.95 -20.33
C ASN A 324 -15.40 -9.49 -20.31
N ILE A 325 -15.22 -10.04 -19.10
CA ILE A 325 -15.14 -11.49 -18.88
C ILE A 325 -16.46 -11.95 -18.28
N ALA A 326 -17.11 -12.92 -18.91
CA ALA A 326 -18.35 -13.51 -18.43
C ALA A 326 -18.21 -15.01 -18.15
N SER A 327 -18.74 -15.43 -17.00
CA SER A 327 -18.96 -16.83 -16.63
C SER A 327 -20.44 -17.15 -16.91
N ALA A 328 -20.73 -18.15 -17.75
CA ALA A 328 -22.11 -18.41 -18.20
C ALA A 328 -22.74 -19.71 -17.67
N ARG A 329 -21.95 -20.78 -17.53
CA ARG A 329 -22.43 -22.13 -17.14
C ARG A 329 -21.49 -22.77 -16.12
N ALA A 330 -21.19 -22.04 -15.06
CA ALA A 330 -20.35 -22.54 -13.98
C ALA A 330 -20.97 -23.76 -13.28
N VAL A 331 -20.17 -24.80 -13.04
CA VAL A 331 -20.64 -26.03 -12.37
C VAL A 331 -20.63 -25.94 -10.84
N ALA A 332 -19.84 -25.02 -10.29
CA ALA A 332 -19.74 -24.73 -8.86
C ALA A 332 -19.35 -23.25 -8.69
N ASP A 333 -19.52 -22.71 -7.48
CA ASP A 333 -19.06 -21.38 -7.12
C ASP A 333 -17.55 -21.25 -7.32
N GLY A 334 -17.09 -20.06 -7.71
CA GLY A 334 -15.69 -19.86 -8.04
C GLY A 334 -15.35 -18.45 -8.50
N HIS A 335 -14.15 -18.31 -9.02
CA HIS A 335 -13.64 -17.06 -9.56
C HIS A 335 -12.78 -17.29 -10.80
N VAL A 336 -12.54 -16.21 -11.55
CA VAL A 336 -11.59 -16.12 -12.65
C VAL A 336 -10.47 -15.16 -12.25
N VAL A 337 -9.24 -15.55 -12.53
CA VAL A 337 -8.05 -14.68 -12.48
C VAL A 337 -7.62 -14.42 -13.93
N ALA A 338 -7.42 -13.15 -14.30
CA ALA A 338 -6.87 -12.76 -15.59
C ALA A 338 -5.53 -12.02 -15.39
N TRP A 339 -4.50 -12.38 -16.15
CA TRP A 339 -3.15 -11.83 -16.02
C TRP A 339 -2.38 -11.94 -17.35
N PRO A 340 -1.29 -11.19 -17.56
CA PRO A 340 -0.46 -11.32 -18.76
C PRO A 340 0.13 -12.73 -18.85
N CYS A 341 -0.05 -13.40 -19.99
CA CYS A 341 0.61 -14.69 -20.21
C CYS A 341 2.13 -14.54 -20.15
N GLY A 342 2.82 -15.57 -19.65
CA GLY A 342 4.27 -15.55 -19.46
C GLY A 342 4.73 -14.95 -18.11
N SER A 343 3.83 -14.40 -17.29
CA SER A 343 4.11 -14.03 -15.91
C SER A 343 3.49 -15.01 -14.91
N ASP A 344 3.93 -14.91 -13.64
CA ASP A 344 3.28 -15.61 -12.54
C ASP A 344 1.84 -15.15 -12.35
N ARG A 345 0.97 -16.11 -12.01
CA ARG A 345 -0.45 -15.87 -11.79
C ARG A 345 -0.66 -15.13 -10.46
N PRO A 346 -1.31 -13.96 -10.44
CA PRO A 346 -1.61 -13.25 -9.20
C PRO A 346 -2.73 -13.90 -8.40
N THR A 347 -2.93 -13.42 -7.16
CA THR A 347 -4.03 -13.84 -6.27
C THR A 347 -5.30 -12.99 -6.42
N ALA A 348 -5.22 -11.89 -7.17
CA ALA A 348 -6.33 -10.96 -7.42
C ALA A 348 -7.36 -11.56 -8.40
N ALA A 349 -8.64 -11.61 -8.01
CA ALA A 349 -9.69 -12.20 -8.83
C ALA A 349 -10.35 -11.16 -9.74
N SER A 350 -10.38 -11.41 -11.05
CA SER A 350 -11.03 -10.52 -12.03
C SER A 350 -12.56 -10.70 -12.09
N LEU A 351 -13.09 -11.87 -11.70
CA LEU A 351 -14.53 -12.14 -11.70
C LEU A 351 -14.88 -13.16 -10.61
N ASN A 352 -15.90 -12.88 -9.80
CA ASN A 352 -16.49 -13.85 -8.87
C ASN A 352 -17.83 -14.35 -9.43
N TYR A 353 -18.11 -15.65 -9.32
CA TYR A 353 -19.34 -16.25 -9.85
C TYR A 353 -19.85 -17.40 -9.01
N ARG A 354 -21.13 -17.73 -9.22
CA ARG A 354 -21.82 -18.85 -8.60
C ARG A 354 -22.24 -19.91 -9.59
N ALA A 355 -22.47 -21.11 -9.07
CA ALA A 355 -22.94 -22.24 -9.84
C ALA A 355 -24.26 -21.91 -10.58
N GLY A 356 -24.28 -22.11 -11.90
CA GLY A 356 -25.45 -21.87 -12.74
C GLY A 356 -25.83 -20.41 -12.92
N GLU A 357 -24.95 -19.46 -12.56
CA GLU A 357 -25.22 -18.03 -12.60
C GLU A 357 -24.44 -17.28 -13.67
N PRO A 358 -25.09 -16.81 -14.75
CA PRO A 358 -24.46 -15.92 -15.70
C PRO A 358 -24.10 -14.58 -15.07
N ILE A 359 -22.82 -14.26 -15.00
CA ILE A 359 -22.30 -13.00 -14.46
C ILE A 359 -21.08 -12.55 -15.26
N SER A 360 -20.88 -11.25 -15.34
CA SER A 360 -19.73 -10.63 -16.01
C SER A 360 -19.13 -9.51 -15.18
N ASN A 361 -17.83 -9.29 -15.37
CA ASN A 361 -17.11 -8.16 -14.83
C ASN A 361 -16.16 -7.62 -15.91
N SER A 362 -16.07 -6.31 -16.04
CA SER A 362 -15.03 -5.68 -16.85
C SER A 362 -13.73 -5.63 -16.07
N THR A 363 -12.58 -5.67 -16.73
CA THR A 363 -11.27 -5.53 -16.11
C THR A 363 -10.27 -4.97 -17.13
N THR A 364 -9.33 -4.15 -16.67
CA THR A 364 -8.16 -3.76 -17.49
C THR A 364 -7.04 -4.72 -17.14
N VAL A 365 -6.44 -5.35 -18.15
CA VAL A 365 -5.40 -6.36 -17.95
C VAL A 365 -4.23 -6.06 -18.87
N ARG A 366 -3.01 -6.12 -18.31
CA ARG A 366 -1.77 -6.11 -19.09
C ARG A 366 -1.72 -7.34 -20.00
N LEU A 367 -1.24 -7.16 -21.22
CA LEU A 367 -0.99 -8.25 -22.16
C LEU A 367 0.45 -8.75 -22.00
N GLY A 368 0.65 -10.06 -22.17
CA GLY A 368 2.00 -10.64 -22.25
C GLY A 368 2.73 -10.20 -23.52
N ASP A 369 4.01 -10.56 -23.64
CA ASP A 369 4.87 -10.17 -24.77
C ASP A 369 4.32 -10.60 -26.15
N ASP A 370 3.53 -11.68 -26.19
CA ASP A 370 2.86 -12.18 -27.39
C ASP A 370 1.47 -11.56 -27.64
N GLY A 371 1.07 -10.55 -26.85
CA GLY A 371 -0.23 -9.89 -26.95
C GLY A 371 -1.38 -10.75 -26.40
N GLU A 372 -1.08 -11.67 -25.47
CA GLU A 372 -2.02 -12.64 -24.93
C GLU A 372 -2.36 -12.39 -23.46
N VAL A 373 -3.56 -12.80 -23.07
CA VAL A 373 -4.03 -12.81 -21.69
C VAL A 373 -4.34 -14.24 -21.27
N CYS A 374 -3.95 -14.60 -20.05
CA CYS A 374 -4.17 -15.91 -19.47
C CYS A 374 -5.33 -15.81 -18.49
N LEU A 375 -6.31 -16.70 -18.63
CA LEU A 375 -7.49 -16.79 -17.75
C LEU A 375 -7.50 -18.14 -17.03
N TRP A 376 -7.51 -18.12 -15.71
CA TRP A 376 -7.65 -19.31 -14.89
C TRP A 376 -8.99 -19.28 -14.18
N SER A 377 -9.74 -20.39 -14.23
CA SER A 377 -10.98 -20.53 -13.47
C SER A 377 -10.82 -21.54 -12.34
N SER A 378 -11.26 -21.17 -11.14
CA SER A 378 -11.18 -22.06 -9.97
C SER A 378 -12.14 -23.26 -10.05
N SER A 379 -13.16 -23.16 -10.89
CA SER A 379 -14.16 -24.20 -11.18
C SER A 379 -14.42 -24.25 -12.68
N THR A 380 -14.96 -25.38 -13.16
CA THR A 380 -15.32 -25.51 -14.58
C THR A 380 -16.44 -24.54 -14.91
N THR A 381 -16.22 -23.71 -15.93
CA THR A 381 -17.22 -22.76 -16.42
C THR A 381 -16.99 -22.47 -17.90
N ASP A 382 -18.04 -21.97 -18.54
CA ASP A 382 -17.88 -21.34 -19.84
C ASP A 382 -17.47 -19.89 -19.69
N LEU A 383 -16.36 -19.54 -20.33
CA LEU A 383 -15.84 -18.18 -20.41
C LEU A 383 -16.21 -17.57 -21.76
N ILE A 384 -16.78 -16.38 -21.70
CA ILE A 384 -16.98 -15.51 -22.86
C ILE A 384 -16.12 -14.28 -22.59
N VAL A 385 -15.21 -13.97 -23.50
CA VAL A 385 -14.31 -12.81 -23.37
C VAL A 385 -14.55 -11.91 -24.56
N ASP A 386 -15.01 -10.72 -24.26
CA ASP A 386 -15.16 -9.62 -25.21
C ASP A 386 -14.11 -8.55 -24.87
N VAL A 387 -13.57 -7.86 -25.89
CA VAL A 387 -12.66 -6.72 -25.73
C VAL A 387 -13.38 -5.43 -26.10
N ASN A 388 -13.21 -4.40 -25.28
CA ASN A 388 -13.95 -3.14 -25.38
C ASN A 388 -13.07 -1.97 -25.82
N ALA A 389 -11.80 -1.98 -25.42
CA ALA A 389 -10.80 -1.00 -25.79
C ALA A 389 -9.39 -1.56 -25.54
N ALA A 390 -8.38 -0.92 -26.09
CA ALA A 390 -6.98 -1.30 -25.90
C ALA A 390 -6.07 -0.09 -25.75
N PHE A 391 -4.95 -0.28 -25.06
CA PHE A 391 -3.91 0.70 -24.86
C PHE A 391 -2.65 0.24 -25.63
N PRO A 392 -2.18 0.99 -26.64
CA PRO A 392 -0.93 0.71 -27.33
C PRO A 392 0.26 0.94 -26.40
N GLY A 393 1.43 0.38 -26.70
CA GLY A 393 2.62 0.54 -25.85
C GLY A 393 3.21 1.95 -25.76
N SER A 394 2.66 2.92 -26.49
CA SER A 394 2.97 4.33 -26.28
C SER A 394 2.07 5.02 -25.25
N SER A 395 1.06 4.34 -24.72
CA SER A 395 0.09 4.96 -23.82
C SER A 395 0.68 5.29 -22.46
N ASP A 396 0.16 6.34 -21.83
CA ASP A 396 0.54 6.72 -20.46
C ASP A 396 -0.05 5.80 -19.37
N LEU A 397 -0.83 4.76 -19.73
CA LEU A 397 -1.34 3.80 -18.75
C LEU A 397 -0.17 2.98 -18.17
N VAL A 398 -0.06 2.97 -16.85
CA VAL A 398 0.81 2.03 -16.15
C VAL A 398 0.03 0.75 -15.87
N SER A 399 0.39 -0.31 -16.59
CA SER A 399 -0.22 -1.64 -16.44
C SER A 399 0.78 -2.63 -15.82
N PHE A 400 0.27 -3.50 -14.95
CA PHE A 400 1.06 -4.49 -14.21
C PHE A 400 0.22 -5.74 -13.93
N SER A 401 0.84 -6.77 -13.35
CA SER A 401 0.10 -7.92 -12.84
C SER A 401 -0.74 -7.49 -11.64
N PRO A 402 -2.07 -7.72 -11.65
CA PRO A 402 -2.94 -7.23 -10.59
C PRO A 402 -2.51 -7.71 -9.20
N PHE A 403 -2.55 -6.84 -8.19
CA PHE A 403 -2.21 -7.20 -6.80
C PHE A 403 -3.18 -6.58 -5.79
N ARG A 404 -3.19 -7.14 -4.58
CA ARG A 404 -4.15 -6.77 -3.53
C ARG A 404 -3.71 -5.52 -2.77
N LEU A 405 -4.62 -4.56 -2.65
CA LEU A 405 -4.49 -3.40 -1.78
C LEU A 405 -5.06 -3.68 -0.38
N THR A 406 -6.22 -4.30 -0.29
CA THR A 406 -6.78 -4.63 1.04
C THR A 406 -7.64 -5.86 0.96
N ASP A 407 -7.62 -6.66 2.03
CA ASP A 407 -8.63 -7.67 2.33
C ASP A 407 -9.13 -7.39 3.74
N THR A 408 -10.42 -7.12 3.92
CA THR A 408 -10.98 -6.99 5.28
C THR A 408 -11.55 -8.31 5.80
N ARG A 409 -11.55 -9.39 5.00
CA ARG A 409 -12.02 -10.69 5.46
C ARG A 409 -11.08 -11.30 6.49
N ASP A 410 -9.81 -11.00 6.32
CA ASP A 410 -8.72 -11.58 7.04
C ASP A 410 -8.54 -10.78 8.35
N ASP A 411 -8.79 -11.43 9.50
CA ASP A 411 -7.75 -11.35 10.54
C ASP A 411 -6.54 -12.03 9.89
N PRO A 412 -5.33 -11.44 9.88
CA PRO A 412 -4.30 -11.84 8.92
C PRO A 412 -3.97 -13.34 9.10
N ASP A 413 -4.44 -14.15 8.15
CA ASP A 413 -3.94 -15.51 7.94
C ASP A 413 -2.64 -15.39 7.13
N PRO A 414 -1.68 -16.30 7.36
CA PRO A 414 -0.35 -16.22 6.79
C PRO A 414 -0.38 -16.48 5.29
N ASP A 415 0.49 -15.81 4.55
CA ASP A 415 0.73 -16.08 3.14
C ASP A 415 0.98 -17.59 2.89
N PRO A 416 0.53 -18.15 1.76
CA PRO A 416 0.83 -19.53 1.41
C PRO A 416 2.35 -19.71 1.27
N GLU A 417 2.90 -20.72 1.94
CA GLU A 417 4.30 -21.12 1.76
C GLU A 417 4.61 -21.38 0.28
N PRO A 418 5.78 -20.96 -0.23
CA PRO A 418 6.22 -21.37 -1.56
C PRO A 418 6.43 -22.89 -1.59
N ASP A 419 5.99 -23.55 -2.67
CA ASP A 419 6.23 -24.97 -2.88
C ASP A 419 7.75 -25.28 -2.77
N PRO A 420 8.13 -26.47 -2.28
CA PRO A 420 9.52 -26.82 -2.09
C PRO A 420 10.21 -27.02 -3.44
N ASP A 421 11.12 -26.11 -3.81
CA ASP A 421 11.99 -26.29 -4.97
C ASP A 421 12.92 -27.51 -4.78
N PRO A 422 13.21 -28.26 -5.87
CA PRO A 422 14.09 -29.41 -5.82
C PRO A 422 15.53 -28.98 -5.50
N ASP A 423 16.18 -29.71 -4.58
CA ASP A 423 17.55 -29.46 -4.09
C ASP A 423 18.50 -28.92 -5.19
N PRO A 424 18.99 -27.67 -5.08
CA PRO A 424 20.02 -27.19 -5.98
C PRO A 424 21.40 -27.72 -5.55
N ASP A 425 22.18 -28.13 -6.56
CA ASP A 425 23.62 -28.39 -6.43
C ASP A 425 24.34 -27.19 -5.76
N PRO A 426 25.48 -27.41 -5.07
CA PRO A 426 26.12 -26.38 -4.26
C PRO A 426 26.72 -25.28 -5.15
N ASP A 427 26.10 -24.10 -5.12
CA ASP A 427 26.64 -22.90 -5.77
C ASP A 427 27.81 -22.27 -4.97
N PRO A 428 28.78 -21.64 -5.66
CA PRO A 428 29.97 -21.05 -5.05
C PRO A 428 29.67 -19.71 -4.38
N ASP A 429 30.48 -19.37 -3.36
CA ASP A 429 30.35 -18.19 -2.49
C ASP A 429 30.04 -16.86 -3.24
N PRO A 430 29.10 -16.03 -2.73
CA PRO A 430 28.72 -14.78 -3.40
C PRO A 430 29.75 -13.67 -3.15
N GLU A 431 30.13 -12.96 -4.22
CA GLU A 431 30.76 -11.63 -4.12
C GLU A 431 29.69 -10.53 -3.93
N PRO A 432 29.98 -9.44 -3.19
CA PRO A 432 28.97 -8.47 -2.75
C PRO A 432 28.60 -7.41 -3.80
N ASP A 433 27.32 -7.03 -3.80
CA ASP A 433 26.69 -5.96 -4.61
C ASP A 433 27.18 -4.54 -4.18
N PRO A 434 27.48 -3.60 -5.11
CA PRO A 434 28.09 -2.31 -4.80
C PRO A 434 27.18 -1.21 -4.21
N VAL A 435 25.92 -1.50 -3.83
CA VAL A 435 25.03 -0.52 -3.17
C VAL A 435 24.45 -1.07 -1.85
N GLY A 436 25.30 -1.76 -1.07
CA GLY A 436 24.88 -2.66 0.01
C GLY A 436 24.25 -1.99 1.24
N ARG A 437 22.93 -2.18 1.40
CA ARG A 437 22.22 -2.19 2.70
C ARG A 437 22.36 -3.58 3.33
N PHE A 438 22.11 -3.70 4.64
CA PHE A 438 22.10 -5.00 5.32
C PHE A 438 20.69 -5.56 5.37
N GLU A 439 20.50 -6.76 4.81
CA GLU A 439 19.25 -7.50 4.80
C GLU A 439 19.22 -8.58 5.90
N THR A 440 18.04 -9.14 6.14
CA THR A 440 17.89 -10.26 7.07
C THR A 440 18.52 -11.53 6.49
N LEU A 441 19.50 -12.10 7.19
CA LEU A 441 20.11 -13.37 6.81
C LEU A 441 19.21 -14.54 7.21
N PRO A 442 19.10 -15.60 6.39
CA PRO A 442 18.23 -16.74 6.68
C PRO A 442 18.64 -17.48 7.97
N VAL A 443 17.73 -18.30 8.50
CA VAL A 443 18.00 -19.19 9.63
C VAL A 443 19.21 -20.07 9.34
N GLY A 444 20.10 -20.25 10.31
CA GLY A 444 21.34 -21.03 10.19
C GLY A 444 22.46 -20.33 9.42
N ALA A 445 22.27 -19.10 8.95
CA ALA A 445 23.33 -18.34 8.27
C ALA A 445 24.52 -18.07 9.20
N THR A 446 25.73 -18.09 8.62
CA THR A 446 26.92 -17.65 9.35
C THR A 446 26.89 -16.14 9.51
N LEU A 447 26.68 -15.67 10.73
CA LEU A 447 26.57 -14.24 11.02
C LEU A 447 27.93 -13.51 10.94
N PRO A 448 28.01 -12.35 10.26
CA PRO A 448 29.20 -11.51 10.20
C PRO A 448 29.74 -11.13 11.58
N ASN A 449 31.05 -10.93 11.72
CA ASN A 449 31.61 -10.43 12.97
C ASN A 449 31.57 -8.88 13.05
N GLY A 450 31.67 -8.34 14.27
CA GLY A 450 31.55 -6.90 14.50
C GLY A 450 32.61 -6.05 13.79
N GLU A 451 33.84 -6.54 13.65
CA GLU A 451 34.94 -5.83 12.96
C GLU A 451 34.63 -5.69 11.46
N TRP A 452 34.18 -6.77 10.83
CA TRP A 452 33.80 -6.78 9.41
C TRP A 452 32.63 -5.83 9.13
N CYS A 453 31.66 -5.78 10.04
CA CYS A 453 30.53 -4.86 9.96
C CYS A 453 30.95 -3.41 10.12
N ALA A 454 31.88 -3.12 11.04
CA ALA A 454 32.36 -1.76 11.30
C ALA A 454 33.00 -1.12 10.05
N GLU A 455 33.63 -1.90 9.18
CA GLU A 455 34.21 -1.43 7.91
C GLU A 455 33.16 -1.09 6.84
N ARG A 456 31.90 -1.53 7.02
CA ARG A 456 30.83 -1.44 6.01
C ARG A 456 29.66 -0.54 6.44
N VAL A 457 29.70 -0.05 7.67
CA VAL A 457 28.77 0.99 8.13
C VAL A 457 28.94 2.26 7.28
N ARG A 458 27.82 2.83 6.88
CA ARG A 458 27.77 4.06 6.09
C ARG A 458 27.69 5.27 7.04
N PRO A 459 28.55 6.30 6.84
CA PRO A 459 28.55 7.46 7.73
C PRO A 459 27.23 8.22 7.73
N THR A 460 26.75 8.62 8.90
CA THR A 460 25.52 9.40 9.05
C THR A 460 25.67 10.50 10.10
N ALA A 461 24.76 11.49 10.08
CA ALA A 461 24.76 12.56 11.08
C ALA A 461 24.07 12.11 12.38
N GLU A 462 24.60 12.53 13.53
CA GLU A 462 23.94 12.29 14.81
C GLU A 462 22.69 13.17 14.96
N VAL A 463 21.53 12.53 15.08
CA VAL A 463 20.23 13.21 15.26
C VAL A 463 19.76 13.23 16.71
N ARG A 464 20.49 12.58 17.62
CA ARG A 464 20.21 12.52 19.06
C ARG A 464 21.46 12.91 19.85
N ALA A 465 21.63 14.21 20.04
CA ALA A 465 22.78 14.74 20.78
C ALA A 465 22.93 14.15 22.20
N VAL A 466 21.83 13.72 22.82
CA VAL A 466 21.83 13.06 24.13
C VAL A 466 22.63 11.75 24.15
N ASN A 467 22.76 11.07 23.00
CA ASN A 467 23.44 9.80 22.90
C ASN A 467 24.97 9.92 22.81
N GLN A 468 25.54 11.10 22.58
CA GLN A 468 26.98 11.27 22.27
C GLN A 468 27.93 10.55 23.24
N GLY A 469 27.66 10.64 24.55
CA GLY A 469 28.49 9.96 25.55
C GLY A 469 28.39 8.44 25.47
N ALA A 470 27.19 7.91 25.26
CA ALA A 470 26.96 6.48 25.19
C ALA A 470 27.37 5.87 23.85
N ASN A 471 27.22 6.62 22.76
CA ASN A 471 27.69 6.25 21.43
C ASN A 471 29.22 6.18 21.34
N ALA A 472 29.93 6.93 22.19
CA ALA A 472 31.39 6.89 22.31
C ALA A 472 31.90 5.82 23.30
N THR A 473 31.01 5.05 23.92
CA THR A 473 31.35 4.06 24.95
C THR A 473 31.18 2.65 24.38
N ARG A 474 32.26 1.86 24.37
CA ARG A 474 32.25 0.43 24.02
C ARG A 474 31.88 -0.43 25.25
N GLY A 475 31.40 -1.65 25.02
CA GLY A 475 31.22 -2.61 26.11
C GLY A 475 32.54 -2.96 26.79
N SER A 476 32.50 -3.17 28.11
CA SER A 476 33.71 -3.49 28.91
C SER A 476 34.14 -4.95 28.77
N THR A 477 33.19 -5.86 28.62
CA THR A 477 33.39 -7.31 28.58
C THR A 477 32.30 -7.97 27.73
N PRO A 478 32.60 -9.08 27.02
CA PRO A 478 31.57 -9.85 26.32
C PRO A 478 30.51 -10.39 27.29
N ASN A 479 29.26 -10.43 26.85
CA ASN A 479 28.16 -10.93 27.66
C ASN A 479 28.30 -12.44 27.93
N SER A 480 27.92 -12.87 29.14
CA SER A 480 28.02 -14.28 29.56
C SER A 480 27.05 -15.22 28.85
N ASP A 481 25.85 -14.73 28.52
CA ASP A 481 24.75 -15.52 27.98
C ASP A 481 24.75 -15.48 26.45
N HIS A 482 25.25 -14.37 25.89
CA HIS A 482 25.42 -14.13 24.46
C HIS A 482 26.87 -13.72 24.16
N PRO A 483 27.83 -14.66 24.03
CA PRO A 483 29.26 -14.33 23.92
C PRO A 483 29.69 -13.46 22.73
N ARG A 484 28.83 -13.34 21.71
CA ARG A 484 29.03 -12.43 20.57
C ARG A 484 28.68 -10.97 20.91
N VAL A 485 27.97 -10.70 22.01
CA VAL A 485 27.64 -9.34 22.45
C VAL A 485 28.84 -8.75 23.16
N ASP A 486 29.41 -7.70 22.58
CA ASP A 486 30.61 -7.00 23.08
C ASP A 486 30.44 -5.47 23.02
N GLY A 487 29.46 -4.95 22.27
CA GLY A 487 29.28 -3.52 22.06
C GLY A 487 30.52 -2.83 21.50
N ASP A 488 31.34 -3.56 20.72
CA ASP A 488 32.64 -3.08 20.23
C ASP A 488 32.52 -2.20 18.98
N PHE A 489 31.68 -1.16 19.06
CA PHE A 489 31.51 -0.16 18.01
C PHE A 489 31.25 1.23 18.59
N VAL A 490 31.70 2.27 17.88
CA VAL A 490 31.42 3.68 18.20
C VAL A 490 31.09 4.40 16.90
N GLY A 491 30.14 5.32 16.96
CA GLY A 491 29.65 6.04 15.78
C GLY A 491 28.51 6.98 16.16
N THR A 492 27.73 7.42 15.19
CA THR A 492 26.41 8.01 15.45
C THR A 492 25.40 6.93 15.81
N THR A 493 24.23 7.34 16.28
CA THR A 493 23.16 6.40 16.62
C THR A 493 22.78 5.53 15.42
N ASP A 494 22.63 6.10 14.23
CA ASP A 494 22.28 5.32 13.03
C ASP A 494 23.43 4.44 12.54
N GLU A 495 24.69 4.90 12.64
CA GLU A 495 25.86 4.05 12.37
C GLU A 495 25.89 2.81 13.28
N ILE A 496 25.52 2.96 14.56
CA ILE A 496 25.38 1.85 15.51
C ILE A 496 24.26 0.90 15.08
N LEU A 497 23.11 1.41 14.65
CA LEU A 497 21.99 0.58 14.19
C LEU A 497 22.35 -0.23 12.93
N GLN A 498 23.07 0.39 11.98
CA GLN A 498 23.62 -0.33 10.81
C GLN A 498 24.62 -1.42 11.22
N TRP A 499 25.52 -1.12 12.18
CA TRP A 499 26.50 -2.09 12.67
C TRP A 499 25.82 -3.32 13.28
N VAL A 500 24.79 -3.10 14.10
CA VAL A 500 24.00 -4.17 14.73
C VAL A 500 23.22 -4.97 13.69
N ALA A 501 22.60 -4.29 12.71
CA ALA A 501 21.90 -4.93 11.61
C ALA A 501 22.79 -5.94 10.87
N CYS A 502 23.99 -5.51 10.51
CA CYS A 502 25.00 -6.36 9.90
C CYS A 502 25.43 -7.52 10.82
N LYS A 503 25.75 -7.23 12.09
CA LYS A 503 26.32 -8.20 13.03
C LYS A 503 25.37 -9.35 13.36
N TRP A 504 24.07 -9.08 13.32
CA TRP A 504 23.01 -10.03 13.67
C TRP A 504 22.18 -10.50 12.47
N GLY A 505 22.54 -10.06 11.25
CA GLY A 505 21.87 -10.47 10.02
C GLY A 505 20.38 -10.14 10.06
N VAL A 506 20.05 -8.90 10.40
CA VAL A 506 18.70 -8.37 10.42
C VAL A 506 18.64 -7.14 9.52
N ASP A 507 17.51 -6.95 8.86
CA ASP A 507 17.28 -5.78 8.02
C ASP A 507 17.47 -4.47 8.80
N GLU A 508 18.28 -3.57 8.26
CA GLU A 508 18.63 -2.32 8.93
C GLU A 508 17.45 -1.35 9.12
N ASP A 509 16.43 -1.36 8.26
CA ASP A 509 15.25 -0.52 8.41
C ASP A 509 14.32 -1.07 9.51
N LEU A 510 14.26 -2.39 9.69
CA LEU A 510 13.63 -3.00 10.87
C LEU A 510 14.31 -2.56 12.17
N VAL A 511 15.65 -2.52 12.19
CA VAL A 511 16.41 -2.03 13.34
C VAL A 511 16.05 -0.59 13.68
N ARG A 512 15.97 0.26 12.67
CA ARG A 512 15.60 1.67 12.81
C ARG A 512 14.18 1.85 13.31
N ALA A 513 13.22 1.14 12.72
CA ALA A 513 11.80 1.17 13.07
C ALA A 513 11.60 0.76 14.53
N GLN A 514 12.15 -0.40 14.93
CA GLN A 514 12.02 -0.90 16.28
C GLN A 514 12.64 0.07 17.30
N THR A 515 13.85 0.58 17.03
CA THR A 515 14.51 1.54 17.92
C THR A 515 13.73 2.86 18.05
N ALA A 516 13.08 3.30 16.98
CA ALA A 516 12.25 4.50 17.00
C ALA A 516 11.02 4.31 17.91
N ILE A 517 10.44 3.10 17.93
CA ILE A 517 9.31 2.76 18.80
C ILE A 517 9.71 2.64 20.26
N GLU A 518 10.86 2.02 20.51
CA GLU A 518 11.31 1.73 21.87
C GLU A 518 11.72 2.98 22.62
N SER A 519 12.41 3.90 21.96
CA SER A 519 13.04 5.04 22.66
C SER A 519 13.05 6.33 21.87
N TRP A 520 12.49 6.36 20.66
CA TRP A 520 12.70 7.46 19.72
C TRP A 520 14.19 7.71 19.47
N TRP A 521 14.99 6.63 19.45
CA TRP A 521 16.45 6.63 19.39
C TRP A 521 17.16 7.32 20.57
N LYS A 522 16.60 7.27 21.79
CA LYS A 522 17.22 7.91 22.97
C LYS A 522 17.80 6.86 23.92
N GLN A 523 19.13 6.86 24.08
CA GLN A 523 19.82 5.93 24.98
C GLN A 523 19.56 6.22 26.47
N ASP A 524 19.12 7.43 26.82
CA ASP A 524 18.72 7.77 28.19
C ASP A 524 17.22 7.53 28.46
N ALA A 525 16.47 6.99 27.49
CA ALA A 525 15.06 6.66 27.67
C ALA A 525 14.90 5.53 28.69
N GLY A 526 14.15 5.81 29.76
CA GLY A 526 13.72 4.82 30.75
C GLY A 526 12.23 4.53 30.63
N GLY A 527 11.88 3.25 30.54
CA GLY A 527 10.52 2.75 30.41
C GLY A 527 10.09 1.91 31.60
N ASP A 528 8.85 1.40 31.53
CA ASP A 528 8.29 0.47 32.51
C ASP A 528 8.47 0.94 33.97
N LEU A 529 8.04 2.18 34.23
CA LEU A 529 8.28 2.83 35.53
C LEU A 529 7.57 2.10 36.67
N THR A 530 8.35 1.67 37.67
CA THR A 530 7.85 0.93 38.83
C THR A 530 8.26 1.58 40.15
N SER A 531 7.44 1.42 41.18
CA SER A 531 7.79 1.80 42.55
C SER A 531 8.59 0.71 43.27
N ASP A 532 8.62 -0.51 42.73
CA ASP A 532 9.45 -1.60 43.25
C ASP A 532 10.90 -1.42 42.83
N GLN A 533 11.68 -0.81 43.71
CA GLN A 533 13.11 -0.56 43.47
C GLN A 533 13.90 -1.85 43.17
N SER A 534 13.43 -3.02 43.59
CA SER A 534 14.13 -4.29 43.34
C SER A 534 14.08 -4.74 41.88
N ALA A 535 13.06 -4.30 41.13
CA ALA A 535 12.90 -4.59 39.70
C ALA A 535 13.79 -3.72 38.79
N CYS A 536 14.44 -2.68 39.35
CA CYS A 536 15.33 -1.78 38.62
C CYS A 536 16.81 -2.08 38.93
N HIS A 537 17.67 -1.80 37.94
CA HIS A 537 19.12 -1.83 38.14
C HIS A 537 19.53 -0.85 39.25
N PRO A 538 20.47 -1.21 40.17
CA PRO A 538 20.84 -0.36 41.31
C PRO A 538 21.22 1.08 40.98
N SER A 539 21.85 1.34 39.83
CA SER A 539 22.25 2.69 39.41
C SER A 539 21.10 3.56 38.88
N LEU A 540 19.95 2.96 38.54
CA LEU A 540 18.75 3.64 38.04
C LEU A 540 17.72 3.90 39.16
N ARG A 541 17.97 3.40 40.37
CA ARG A 541 17.07 3.56 41.53
C ARG A 541 17.02 5.01 41.99
N THR A 542 15.82 5.45 42.36
CA THR A 542 15.59 6.81 42.84
C THR A 542 15.19 6.79 44.31
N ALA A 543 15.63 7.78 45.09
CA ALA A 543 15.40 7.82 46.53
C ALA A 543 13.94 8.16 46.93
N SER A 544 13.10 8.59 45.97
CA SER A 544 11.80 9.23 46.27
C SER A 544 10.72 9.01 45.21
N GLY A 545 10.87 8.05 44.29
CA GLY A 545 9.94 7.90 43.18
C GLY A 545 10.00 6.54 42.49
N GLN A 546 9.45 6.49 41.27
CA GLN A 546 9.58 5.34 40.40
C GLN A 546 10.99 5.25 39.81
N CYS A 547 11.41 4.05 39.43
CA CYS A 547 12.61 3.79 38.64
C CYS A 547 12.23 3.00 37.38
N PRO A 548 13.01 3.11 36.29
CA PRO A 548 12.75 2.37 35.07
C PRO A 548 13.22 0.92 35.19
N GLU A 549 12.37 -0.02 34.76
CA GLU A 549 12.77 -1.43 34.63
C GLU A 549 13.53 -1.66 33.31
N SER A 550 13.27 -0.86 32.29
CA SER A 550 13.86 -0.91 30.95
C SER A 550 14.61 0.38 30.60
N ILE A 551 15.72 0.27 29.87
CA ILE A 551 16.58 1.42 29.53
C ILE A 551 17.18 1.30 28.12
N GLY A 552 17.41 2.46 27.50
CA GLY A 552 18.26 2.58 26.32
C GLY A 552 17.52 2.44 25.00
N LEU A 553 18.32 2.40 23.93
CA LEU A 553 17.84 2.38 22.54
C LEU A 553 16.71 1.38 22.30
N LEU A 554 16.88 0.15 22.80
CA LEU A 554 15.89 -0.93 22.68
C LEU A 554 15.18 -1.31 23.99
N GLN A 555 15.19 -0.44 25.00
CA GLN A 555 14.46 -0.70 26.26
C GLN A 555 14.79 -2.06 26.91
N VAL A 556 16.08 -2.39 27.00
CA VAL A 556 16.53 -3.64 27.63
C VAL A 556 16.08 -3.68 29.09
N ARG A 557 15.30 -4.70 29.46
CA ARG A 557 14.66 -4.82 30.79
C ARG A 557 15.52 -5.58 31.81
N TYR A 558 15.87 -4.94 32.93
CA TYR A 558 16.79 -5.48 33.93
C TYR A 558 16.35 -6.82 34.53
N LEU A 559 15.05 -6.96 34.83
CA LEU A 559 14.52 -8.17 35.48
C LEU A 559 14.75 -9.45 34.66
N TYR A 560 14.71 -9.35 33.33
CA TYR A 560 14.83 -10.51 32.43
C TYR A 560 16.18 -10.61 31.75
N HIS A 561 16.95 -9.52 31.73
CA HIS A 561 18.21 -9.41 30.99
C HIS A 561 19.35 -8.90 31.87
N ALA A 562 19.41 -9.34 33.13
CA ALA A 562 20.38 -8.86 34.11
C ALA A 562 21.85 -8.97 33.63
N SER A 563 22.19 -9.97 32.80
CA SER A 563 23.55 -10.11 32.25
C SER A 563 23.94 -8.97 31.32
N ALA A 564 22.98 -8.29 30.67
CA ALA A 564 23.23 -7.09 29.86
C ALA A 564 23.75 -5.90 30.69
N PHE A 565 23.49 -5.92 32.00
CA PHE A 565 23.80 -4.82 32.92
C PHE A 565 25.09 -5.03 33.72
N VAL A 566 25.82 -6.14 33.50
CA VAL A 566 27.16 -6.29 34.04
C VAL A 566 28.01 -5.10 33.58
N ASP A 567 28.75 -4.50 34.52
CA ASP A 567 29.51 -3.26 34.33
C ASP A 567 28.70 -2.04 33.83
N GLU A 568 27.37 -2.08 33.97
CA GLU A 568 26.44 -1.08 33.45
C GLU A 568 26.48 -0.94 31.92
N ASN A 569 26.90 -1.99 31.19
CA ASN A 569 27.11 -1.93 29.74
C ASN A 569 25.86 -1.50 28.97
N ALA A 570 24.70 -2.13 29.19
CA ALA A 570 23.45 -1.75 28.54
C ALA A 570 22.94 -0.33 28.90
N ILE A 571 23.42 0.27 30.00
CA ILE A 571 23.10 1.65 30.39
C ILE A 571 24.04 2.63 29.67
N ARG A 572 25.34 2.34 29.68
CA ARG A 572 26.39 3.29 29.28
C ARG A 572 26.78 3.22 27.81
N SER A 573 26.52 2.13 27.12
CA SER A 573 26.91 1.92 25.71
C SER A 573 25.67 1.69 24.84
N SER A 574 25.44 2.59 23.90
CA SER A 574 24.38 2.44 22.90
C SER A 574 24.61 1.22 22.01
N ALA A 575 25.86 1.00 21.61
CA ALA A 575 26.26 -0.16 20.82
C ALA A 575 25.97 -1.46 21.58
N TYR A 576 26.36 -1.56 22.85
CA TYR A 576 26.09 -2.75 23.66
C TYR A 576 24.59 -2.96 23.90
N ASN A 577 23.81 -1.89 24.13
CA ASN A 577 22.37 -1.98 24.33
C ASN A 577 21.67 -2.62 23.10
N ALA A 578 21.96 -2.11 21.91
CA ALA A 578 21.41 -2.64 20.67
C ALA A 578 21.96 -4.02 20.29
N ASP A 579 23.27 -4.26 20.50
CA ASP A 579 23.94 -5.55 20.27
C ASP A 579 23.31 -6.67 21.12
N TYR A 580 23.06 -6.40 22.40
CA TYR A 580 22.40 -7.37 23.28
C TYR A 580 20.96 -7.68 22.84
N ALA A 581 20.18 -6.65 22.52
CA ALA A 581 18.79 -6.83 22.12
C ALA A 581 18.67 -7.67 20.84
N TYR A 582 19.52 -7.42 19.84
CA TYR A 582 19.52 -8.23 18.61
C TYR A 582 20.17 -9.60 18.74
N ALA A 583 20.99 -9.84 19.75
CA ALA A 583 21.37 -11.20 20.12
C ALA A 583 20.18 -12.02 20.60
N VAL A 584 19.31 -11.41 21.41
CA VAL A 584 18.07 -12.04 21.90
C VAL A 584 17.07 -12.23 20.74
N TRP A 585 16.89 -11.21 19.91
CA TRP A 585 16.05 -11.32 18.71
C TRP A 585 16.56 -12.42 17.77
N ARG A 586 17.88 -12.48 17.53
CA ARG A 586 18.44 -13.51 16.62
C ARG A 586 18.29 -14.90 17.21
N ALA A 587 18.49 -15.11 18.51
CA ALA A 587 18.21 -16.40 19.16
C ALA A 587 16.73 -16.81 18.99
N CYS A 588 15.81 -15.85 19.08
CA CYS A 588 14.41 -16.09 18.75
C CYS A 588 14.24 -16.52 17.28
N PHE A 589 14.83 -15.78 16.35
CA PHE A 589 14.72 -16.02 14.91
C PHE A 589 15.32 -17.36 14.50
N GLU A 590 16.40 -17.81 15.16
CA GLU A 590 17.03 -19.13 14.94
C GLU A 590 16.21 -20.31 15.48
N GLY A 591 15.14 -20.05 16.25
CA GLY A 591 14.32 -21.10 16.84
C GLY A 591 14.76 -21.56 18.24
N ASP A 592 15.72 -20.86 18.88
CA ASP A 592 16.31 -21.31 20.15
C ASP A 592 15.37 -21.14 21.35
N LEU A 593 14.36 -20.26 21.25
CA LEU A 593 13.43 -19.95 22.35
C LEU A 593 12.28 -20.95 22.47
N THR A 594 12.59 -22.25 22.38
CA THR A 594 11.60 -23.34 22.37
C THR A 594 10.62 -23.34 23.55
N TRP A 595 11.01 -22.76 24.68
CA TRP A 595 10.17 -22.56 25.86
C TRP A 595 8.91 -21.70 25.58
N LEU A 596 8.89 -20.92 24.49
CA LEU A 596 7.71 -20.17 24.04
C LEU A 596 6.53 -21.10 23.72
N ASN A 597 6.78 -22.36 23.36
CA ASN A 597 5.75 -23.38 23.14
C ASN A 597 5.17 -23.97 24.45
N ASP A 598 5.78 -23.70 25.60
CA ASP A 598 5.34 -24.19 26.92
C ASP A 598 4.59 -23.12 27.75
N VAL A 599 4.48 -21.91 27.21
CA VAL A 599 3.79 -20.78 27.85
C VAL A 599 2.63 -20.26 27.00
N GLU A 600 1.93 -19.26 27.53
CA GLU A 600 0.89 -18.52 26.81
C GLU A 600 1.43 -17.97 25.48
N ARG A 601 0.68 -18.21 24.40
CA ARG A 601 1.03 -17.82 23.04
C ARG A 601 -0.22 -17.75 22.16
N GLY A 602 -0.16 -16.95 21.10
CA GLY A 602 -1.21 -16.88 20.07
C GLY A 602 -1.00 -17.85 18.90
N ALA A 603 0.23 -18.34 18.69
CA ALA A 603 0.57 -19.29 17.62
C ALA A 603 1.61 -20.32 18.11
N THR A 604 1.94 -21.31 17.28
CA THR A 604 3.09 -22.20 17.56
C THR A 604 4.38 -21.46 17.23
N TYR A 605 5.38 -21.52 18.12
CA TYR A 605 6.69 -20.91 17.90
C TYR A 605 7.57 -21.80 17.04
N GLY A 606 8.24 -21.20 16.06
CA GLY A 606 9.24 -21.79 15.17
C GLY A 606 10.30 -20.77 14.74
N ALA A 607 11.36 -21.25 14.10
CA ALA A 607 12.42 -20.41 13.53
C ALA A 607 11.93 -19.66 12.28
N GLY A 608 12.63 -18.59 11.91
CA GLY A 608 12.45 -17.89 10.63
C GLY A 608 11.41 -16.76 10.65
N ASP A 609 10.77 -16.52 11.78
CA ASP A 609 9.74 -15.47 11.89
C ASP A 609 10.31 -14.18 12.50
N VAL A 610 10.61 -13.25 11.60
CA VAL A 610 11.19 -11.93 11.91
C VAL A 610 10.29 -11.15 12.87
N MET A 611 9.01 -11.04 12.54
CA MET A 611 8.07 -10.16 13.23
C MET A 611 7.63 -10.76 14.56
N GLY A 612 7.39 -12.07 14.62
CA GLY A 612 7.14 -12.77 15.87
C GLY A 612 8.23 -12.50 16.89
N CYS A 613 9.49 -12.51 16.47
CA CYS A 613 10.63 -12.21 17.35
C CYS A 613 10.75 -10.74 17.75
N MET A 614 10.29 -9.80 16.91
CA MET A 614 10.10 -8.41 17.34
C MET A 614 9.02 -8.31 18.42
N GLY A 615 7.90 -9.01 18.25
CA GLY A 615 6.81 -9.06 19.23
C GLY A 615 7.23 -9.66 20.56
N VAL A 616 8.05 -10.72 20.55
CA VAL A 616 8.59 -11.35 21.77
C VAL A 616 9.45 -10.38 22.56
N TRP A 617 10.24 -9.53 21.91
CA TRP A 617 11.08 -8.53 22.59
C TRP A 617 10.24 -7.64 23.52
N PHE A 618 9.11 -7.15 23.03
CA PHE A 618 8.20 -6.29 23.80
C PHE A 618 7.33 -7.06 24.79
N ALA A 619 6.63 -8.10 24.32
CA ALA A 619 5.59 -8.77 25.10
C ALA A 619 6.11 -9.91 25.99
N GLY A 620 7.32 -10.40 25.73
CA GLY A 620 7.88 -11.60 26.35
C GLY A 620 7.11 -12.88 26.03
N ARG A 621 6.15 -12.85 25.10
CA ARG A 621 5.24 -13.94 24.73
C ARG A 621 5.01 -13.96 23.22
N TRP A 622 4.82 -15.17 22.67
CA TRP A 622 4.72 -15.40 21.23
C TRP A 622 3.31 -15.09 20.73
N TYR A 623 3.16 -14.10 19.84
CA TYR A 623 1.87 -13.72 19.21
C TYR A 623 0.68 -13.54 20.19
N THR A 624 0.94 -13.20 21.45
CA THR A 624 -0.15 -12.72 22.32
C THR A 624 -0.63 -11.36 21.84
N THR A 625 -1.81 -10.92 22.26
CA THR A 625 -2.36 -9.61 21.86
C THR A 625 -1.35 -8.46 22.02
N PRO A 626 -0.62 -8.32 23.15
CA PRO A 626 0.41 -7.28 23.27
C PRO A 626 1.58 -7.43 22.27
N ALA A 627 1.94 -8.65 21.90
CA ALA A 627 2.99 -8.91 20.92
C ALA A 627 2.54 -8.47 19.51
N VAL A 628 1.31 -8.82 19.14
CA VAL A 628 0.71 -8.45 17.84
C VAL A 628 0.53 -6.93 17.72
N GLU A 629 0.06 -6.28 18.78
CA GLU A 629 -0.07 -4.81 18.81
C GLU A 629 1.28 -4.10 18.62
N TYR A 630 2.34 -4.64 19.25
CA TYR A 630 3.69 -4.11 19.08
C TYR A 630 4.25 -4.37 17.67
N ILE A 631 4.04 -5.57 17.12
CA ILE A 631 4.41 -5.92 15.74
C ILE A 631 3.79 -4.92 14.75
N GLY A 632 2.50 -4.62 14.90
CA GLY A 632 1.80 -3.65 14.06
C GLY A 632 2.39 -2.23 14.17
N ARG A 633 2.83 -1.82 15.38
CA ARG A 633 3.56 -0.55 15.54
C ARG A 633 4.89 -0.57 14.79
N VAL A 634 5.66 -1.66 14.88
CA VAL A 634 6.96 -1.83 14.19
C VAL A 634 6.78 -1.72 12.68
N GLN A 635 5.80 -2.43 12.12
CA GLN A 635 5.44 -2.33 10.69
C GLN A 635 5.04 -0.90 10.31
N SER A 636 4.19 -0.26 11.11
CA SER A 636 3.78 1.12 10.86
C SER A 636 4.98 2.09 10.81
N TYR A 637 5.97 1.94 11.69
CA TYR A 637 7.16 2.82 11.67
C TYR A 637 8.11 2.48 10.52
N LEU A 638 8.17 1.21 10.12
CA LEU A 638 8.92 0.74 8.96
C LEU A 638 8.35 1.34 7.67
N ASP A 639 7.04 1.22 7.46
CA ASP A 639 6.33 1.70 6.27
C ASP A 639 6.45 3.22 6.13
N GLN A 640 6.32 3.94 7.24
CA GLN A 640 6.45 5.39 7.28
C GLN A 640 7.90 5.89 7.23
N ARG A 641 8.88 4.98 7.35
CA ARG A 641 10.30 5.30 7.53
C ARG A 641 10.48 6.44 8.55
N VAL A 642 9.87 6.28 9.74
CA VAL A 642 9.69 7.37 10.72
C VAL A 642 11.00 8.11 11.02
N TRP A 643 12.12 7.39 11.04
CA TRP A 643 13.46 7.93 11.30
C TRP A 643 13.96 8.94 10.24
N GLU A 644 13.36 8.97 9.06
CA GLU A 644 13.69 9.90 7.97
C GLU A 644 12.82 11.16 7.99
N THR A 645 11.75 11.15 8.79
CA THR A 645 10.83 12.28 8.86
C THR A 645 11.50 13.49 9.50
N SER A 646 11.12 14.69 9.04
CA SER A 646 11.61 15.93 9.65
C SER A 646 11.23 16.05 11.13
N ALA A 647 10.07 15.52 11.53
CA ALA A 647 9.64 15.49 12.92
C ALA A 647 10.59 14.66 13.78
N PHE A 648 10.98 13.47 13.29
CA PHE A 648 11.93 12.62 13.99
C PHE A 648 13.33 13.21 14.03
N ILE A 649 13.85 13.72 12.91
CA ILE A 649 15.22 14.23 12.83
C ILE A 649 15.43 15.46 13.74
N ASN A 650 14.42 16.32 13.85
CA ASN A 650 14.51 17.56 14.63
C ASN A 650 14.23 17.42 16.14
N GLY A 651 13.85 16.21 16.59
CA GLY A 651 13.79 15.84 18.00
C GLY A 651 12.38 15.76 18.57
#